data_AF-A0A9D5TRE3-F1
#
_entry.id   AF-A0A9D5TRE3-F1
#
_cell.length_a   1.000
_cell.length_b   1.000
_cell.length_c   1.000
_cell.angle_alpha   90.00
_cell.angle_beta   90.00
_cell.angle_gamma   90.00
#
_symmetry.space_group_name_H-M   'P 1'
#
loop_
_entity.id
_entity.type
_entity.pdbx_description
1 polymer ?
#
loop_
_entity_poly.entity_id
_entity_poly.type
_entity_poly.pdbx_seq_one_letter_code
_entity_poly.pdbx_strand_id
1 'polypeptide(L)'
;MSNSNLQNYDENQIQVLEGLEAVRKRPGMYIGSTSSRGLHHLVYEIVDNSIDEALAGFCSEILVEINEDNSITVTDNGRGIPIGIHPKMGIPAVEVVFTVLHAGGKFGGGGYKVSGGLHGVGASVVNALSEYLEVEISNGEHVYLQKYERGKSTCNLKVIGDTKKTGTKVTFKPDYEIFEELVYDFDILLTRLREQAFLNKGVKIVLKDKRLGEEREEILHFEGGIKSFVEWLNNDKTPIHDEIIYVETSKNDTEVEIALQYTSAYSENVISFANDIKTTEGGTHETGFKAALTKVLNEFARKLNLLKDNDKNLTGEDIREGLTCIISVKVLEAQFEGQTKTKLGNSEVRGVVEYAIGEHLTNFLEENPSVTRIILDKALTASRAREAARKAREATRKTPLGLSSLPGKLTDCIVKDPTKTEIYIVEGDSAGGSAKNGRDSKYQAILPLWGKMLNVEKVRADKVYGNDKLTPVIQALGTGIADEFNLEKLRYDKIIIMADADVDGAHIQTLLLTFFFRFMKPLIEAGHIYLAKPPLYKLSRGKKEKVAFSDEERDKISEELKDGDENAKVDISRYKGLGEMNPEELWETTMDPKNRILLKVTLEDAEKASEIFSILMGDEVEPRRQFIEENAQYVTNLDV
;
A
#
# COMPACT_ATOMS: atom_id res chain seq x y z
N MET A 1 -44.66 5.08 32.84
CA MET A 1 -43.62 4.81 31.83
C MET A 1 -43.50 3.31 31.72
N SER A 2 -44.26 2.72 30.79
CA SER A 2 -44.27 1.29 30.53
C SER A 2 -43.13 0.96 29.55
N ASN A 3 -42.05 0.38 30.06
CA ASN A 3 -41.05 -0.29 29.25
C ASN A 3 -41.66 -1.60 28.73
N SER A 4 -42.14 -1.59 27.49
CA SER A 4 -42.54 -2.79 26.76
C SER A 4 -41.82 -2.80 25.42
N ASN A 5 -40.62 -3.40 25.42
CA ASN A 5 -40.01 -4.07 24.28
C ASN A 5 -38.90 -4.98 24.83
N LEU A 6 -39.28 -5.91 25.69
CA LEU A 6 -38.49 -7.14 25.85
C LEU A 6 -38.76 -7.96 24.59
N GLN A 7 -37.91 -7.82 23.58
CA GLN A 7 -37.90 -8.77 22.47
C GLN A 7 -37.63 -10.16 23.06
N ASN A 8 -38.60 -11.06 22.94
CA ASN A 8 -38.41 -12.46 23.31
C ASN A 8 -37.27 -13.02 22.47
N TYR A 9 -36.12 -13.27 23.09
CA TYR A 9 -35.00 -13.99 22.48
C TYR A 9 -35.19 -15.48 22.77
N ASP A 10 -35.65 -16.23 21.76
CA ASP A 10 -35.91 -17.67 21.84
C ASP A 10 -35.07 -18.45 20.81
N GLU A 11 -35.11 -19.79 20.90
CA GLU A 11 -34.34 -20.69 20.04
C GLU A 11 -34.63 -20.51 18.54
N ASN A 12 -35.80 -19.99 18.16
CA ASN A 12 -36.16 -19.77 16.74
C ASN A 12 -35.48 -18.52 16.16
N GLN A 13 -34.90 -17.66 17.00
CA GLN A 13 -34.09 -16.52 16.56
C GLN A 13 -32.63 -16.90 16.27
N ILE A 14 -32.22 -18.13 16.58
CA ILE A 14 -30.92 -18.67 16.17
C ILE A 14 -30.98 -19.05 14.69
N GLN A 15 -30.46 -18.18 13.83
CA GLN A 15 -30.34 -18.46 12.40
C GLN A 15 -29.04 -19.20 12.11
N VAL A 16 -29.15 -20.44 11.63
CA VAL A 16 -28.02 -21.18 11.05
C VAL A 16 -27.95 -20.86 9.57
N LEU A 17 -26.78 -20.45 9.09
CA LEU A 17 -26.51 -20.21 7.68
C LEU A 17 -25.80 -21.45 7.12
N GLU A 18 -26.40 -22.09 6.12
CA GLU A 18 -25.85 -23.32 5.52
C GLU A 18 -25.02 -23.01 4.27
N GLY A 19 -23.95 -23.78 4.06
CA GLY A 19 -23.08 -23.66 2.89
C GLY A 19 -22.52 -22.26 2.67
N LEU A 20 -22.68 -21.73 1.46
CA LEU A 20 -22.13 -20.45 1.04
C LEU A 20 -22.99 -19.22 1.41
N GLU A 21 -24.15 -19.42 2.03
CA GLU A 21 -24.99 -18.29 2.50
C GLU A 21 -24.27 -17.45 3.56
N ALA A 22 -23.46 -18.09 4.40
CA ALA A 22 -22.65 -17.42 5.41
C ALA A 22 -21.63 -16.45 4.77
N VAL A 23 -21.03 -16.85 3.63
CA VAL A 23 -20.07 -16.05 2.88
C VAL A 23 -20.74 -14.82 2.30
N ARG A 24 -21.88 -14.99 1.62
CA ARG A 24 -22.64 -13.88 1.01
C ARG A 24 -23.17 -12.88 2.04
N LYS A 25 -23.57 -13.35 3.22
CA LYS A 25 -24.08 -12.47 4.29
C LYS A 25 -22.98 -11.69 5.00
N ARG A 26 -21.75 -12.20 5.02
CA ARG A 26 -20.58 -11.58 5.69
C ARG A 26 -19.31 -11.67 4.83
N PRO A 27 -19.29 -11.07 3.63
CA PRO A 27 -18.18 -11.20 2.68
C PRO A 27 -16.85 -10.69 3.24
N GLY A 28 -16.86 -9.58 4.01
CA GLY A 28 -15.64 -9.00 4.58
C GLY A 28 -14.87 -9.94 5.52
N MET A 29 -15.50 -10.96 6.11
CA MET A 29 -14.78 -11.96 6.92
C MET A 29 -13.88 -12.88 6.07
N TYR A 30 -14.21 -13.04 4.77
CA TYR A 30 -13.52 -13.96 3.86
C TYR A 30 -12.58 -13.22 2.91
N ILE A 31 -12.98 -12.04 2.41
CA ILE A 31 -12.23 -11.25 1.42
C ILE A 31 -11.75 -9.88 1.94
N GLY A 32 -11.89 -9.63 3.25
CA GLY A 32 -11.46 -8.40 3.91
C GLY A 32 -12.44 -7.23 3.77
N SER A 33 -12.85 -6.88 2.55
CA SER A 33 -13.82 -5.80 2.27
C SER A 33 -14.69 -6.11 1.06
N THR A 34 -15.72 -5.29 0.81
CA THR A 34 -16.55 -5.29 -0.41
C THR A 34 -16.23 -4.12 -1.35
N SER A 35 -15.11 -3.44 -1.09
CA SER A 35 -14.57 -2.38 -1.94
C SER A 35 -13.64 -2.95 -3.02
N SER A 36 -12.98 -2.07 -3.79
CA SER A 36 -11.97 -2.45 -4.79
C SER A 36 -10.97 -3.50 -4.28
N ARG A 37 -10.49 -3.38 -3.04
CA ARG A 37 -9.57 -4.38 -2.45
C ARG A 37 -10.16 -5.80 -2.43
N GLY A 38 -11.40 -5.96 -1.99
CA GLY A 38 -12.08 -7.25 -1.95
C GLY A 38 -12.42 -7.78 -3.33
N LEU A 39 -12.75 -6.89 -4.27
CA LEU A 39 -13.01 -7.23 -5.67
C LEU A 39 -11.79 -7.89 -6.32
N HIS A 40 -10.61 -7.24 -6.20
CA HIS A 40 -9.35 -7.77 -6.73
C HIS A 40 -8.91 -9.06 -6.03
N HIS A 41 -9.23 -9.19 -4.74
CA HIS A 41 -8.94 -10.41 -3.97
C HIS A 41 -9.63 -11.65 -4.54
N LEU A 42 -10.79 -11.52 -5.20
CA LEU A 42 -11.42 -12.64 -5.89
C LEU A 42 -10.53 -13.21 -7.01
N VAL A 43 -9.85 -12.33 -7.74
CA VAL A 43 -8.93 -12.72 -8.83
C VAL A 43 -7.73 -13.45 -8.23
N TYR A 44 -7.18 -12.91 -7.14
CA TYR A 44 -6.02 -13.48 -6.45
C TYR A 44 -6.29 -14.91 -5.99
N GLU A 45 -7.46 -15.20 -5.42
CA GLU A 45 -7.81 -16.55 -4.97
C GLU A 45 -7.84 -17.60 -6.11
N ILE A 46 -8.19 -17.21 -7.34
CA ILE A 46 -8.17 -18.11 -8.49
C ILE A 46 -6.75 -18.22 -9.09
N VAL A 47 -6.04 -17.11 -9.20
CA VAL A 47 -4.64 -17.09 -9.68
C VAL A 47 -3.73 -17.88 -8.74
N ASP A 48 -3.89 -17.73 -7.43
CA ASP A 48 -3.08 -18.44 -6.42
C ASP A 48 -3.23 -19.97 -6.56
N ASN A 49 -4.42 -20.47 -6.94
CA ASN A 49 -4.57 -21.91 -7.25
C ASN A 49 -3.78 -22.32 -8.50
N SER A 50 -3.69 -21.44 -9.49
CA SER A 50 -2.92 -21.67 -10.72
C SER A 50 -1.41 -21.62 -10.43
N ILE A 51 -0.99 -20.74 -9.52
CA ILE A 51 0.39 -20.67 -9.00
C ILE A 51 0.73 -21.91 -8.17
N ASP A 52 -0.18 -22.42 -7.34
CA ASP A 52 0.04 -23.67 -6.60
C ASP A 52 0.30 -24.87 -7.55
N GLU A 53 -0.37 -24.92 -8.72
CA GLU A 53 -0.05 -25.90 -9.78
C GLU A 53 1.34 -25.69 -10.40
N ALA A 54 1.78 -24.44 -10.50
CA ALA A 54 3.10 -24.09 -11.00
C ALA A 54 4.21 -24.44 -9.99
N LEU A 55 3.99 -24.17 -8.71
CA LEU A 55 4.85 -24.60 -7.60
C LEU A 55 4.98 -26.12 -7.51
N ALA A 56 3.92 -26.85 -7.88
CA ALA A 56 3.95 -28.31 -7.99
C ALA A 56 4.66 -28.81 -9.27
N GLY A 57 5.07 -27.92 -10.17
CA GLY A 57 5.82 -28.23 -11.40
C GLY A 57 4.96 -28.67 -12.58
N PHE A 58 3.64 -28.43 -12.53
CA PHE A 58 2.71 -28.86 -13.58
C PHE A 58 2.19 -27.72 -14.47
N CYS A 59 2.24 -26.48 -13.99
CA CYS A 59 1.81 -25.29 -14.73
C CYS A 59 3.03 -24.44 -15.12
N SER A 60 3.02 -23.89 -16.33
CA SER A 60 4.06 -23.01 -16.86
C SER A 60 3.49 -21.70 -17.43
N GLU A 61 2.19 -21.65 -17.72
CA GLU A 61 1.54 -20.49 -18.32
C GLU A 61 0.17 -20.23 -17.66
N ILE A 62 -0.04 -18.98 -17.24
CA ILE A 62 -1.28 -18.49 -16.66
C ILE A 62 -1.71 -17.27 -17.48
N LEU A 63 -2.96 -17.27 -17.93
CA LEU A 63 -3.58 -16.17 -18.65
C LEU A 63 -4.71 -15.59 -17.79
N VAL A 64 -4.64 -14.29 -17.51
CA VAL A 64 -5.67 -13.52 -16.80
C VAL A 64 -6.24 -12.50 -17.77
N GLU A 65 -7.56 -12.54 -17.96
CA GLU A 65 -8.26 -11.67 -18.91
C GLU A 65 -9.38 -10.90 -18.21
N ILE A 66 -9.36 -9.58 -18.35
CA ILE A 66 -10.50 -8.71 -18.05
C ILE A 66 -11.35 -8.63 -19.32
N ASN A 67 -12.55 -9.19 -19.28
CA ASN A 67 -13.42 -9.26 -20.46
C ASN A 67 -14.22 -7.95 -20.63
N GLU A 68 -14.81 -7.77 -21.81
CA GLU A 68 -15.60 -6.57 -22.15
C GLU A 68 -16.73 -6.25 -21.15
N ASP A 69 -17.29 -7.28 -20.49
CA ASP A 69 -18.37 -7.13 -19.50
C ASP A 69 -17.88 -7.00 -18.05
N ASN A 70 -16.58 -6.73 -17.85
CA ASN A 70 -15.86 -6.74 -16.57
C ASN A 70 -15.85 -8.10 -15.85
N SER A 71 -16.20 -9.20 -16.51
CA SER A 71 -15.90 -10.54 -15.96
C SER A 71 -14.41 -10.85 -16.05
N ILE A 72 -13.91 -11.72 -15.18
CA ILE A 72 -12.53 -12.17 -15.17
C ILE A 72 -12.47 -13.61 -15.67
N THR A 73 -11.52 -13.89 -16.56
CA THR A 73 -11.16 -15.25 -16.96
C THR A 73 -9.72 -15.54 -16.53
N VAL A 74 -9.51 -16.61 -15.78
CA VAL A 74 -8.18 -17.14 -15.45
C VAL A 74 -8.04 -18.52 -16.09
N THR A 75 -7.00 -18.70 -16.90
CA THR A 75 -6.70 -19.97 -17.56
C THR A 75 -5.29 -20.42 -17.20
N ASP A 76 -5.14 -21.65 -16.73
CA ASP A 76 -3.86 -22.31 -16.48
C ASP A 76 -3.65 -23.50 -17.43
N ASN A 77 -2.40 -23.93 -17.59
CA ASN A 77 -2.04 -25.15 -18.29
C ASN A 77 -1.59 -26.29 -17.36
N GLY A 78 -2.06 -26.28 -16.11
CA GLY A 78 -1.74 -27.28 -15.09
C GLY A 78 -2.43 -28.63 -15.32
N ARG A 79 -2.61 -29.41 -14.24
CA ARG A 79 -3.25 -30.74 -14.32
C ARG A 79 -4.76 -30.68 -14.55
N GLY A 80 -5.40 -29.59 -14.15
CA GLY A 80 -6.85 -29.45 -14.09
C GLY A 80 -7.45 -29.93 -12.76
N ILE A 81 -8.54 -29.29 -12.32
CA ILE A 81 -9.28 -29.70 -11.12
C ILE A 81 -9.83 -31.13 -11.28
N PRO A 82 -9.75 -32.01 -10.26
CA PRO A 82 -10.29 -33.36 -10.36
C PRO A 82 -11.78 -33.40 -10.71
N ILE A 83 -12.14 -34.22 -11.71
CA ILE A 83 -13.52 -34.38 -12.20
C ILE A 83 -14.26 -35.59 -11.61
N GLY A 84 -13.54 -36.48 -10.91
CA GLY A 84 -14.10 -37.69 -10.32
C GLY A 84 -15.12 -37.39 -9.22
N ILE A 85 -16.02 -38.35 -8.96
CA ILE A 85 -16.98 -38.24 -7.85
C ILE A 85 -16.24 -38.31 -6.51
N HIS A 86 -16.48 -37.33 -5.64
CA HIS A 86 -15.87 -37.29 -4.31
C HIS A 86 -16.47 -38.38 -3.40
N PRO A 87 -15.67 -39.28 -2.80
CA PRO A 87 -16.18 -40.47 -2.10
C PRO A 87 -17.17 -40.20 -0.97
N LYS A 88 -17.01 -39.08 -0.25
CA LYS A 88 -17.86 -38.71 0.90
C LYS A 88 -19.08 -37.87 0.50
N MET A 89 -18.94 -37.04 -0.55
CA MET A 89 -19.96 -36.05 -0.91
C MET A 89 -20.89 -36.56 -2.03
N GLY A 90 -20.47 -37.58 -2.79
CA GLY A 90 -21.28 -38.18 -3.85
C GLY A 90 -21.50 -37.30 -5.08
N ILE A 91 -20.84 -36.13 -5.15
CA ILE A 91 -20.88 -35.17 -6.26
C ILE A 91 -19.48 -35.00 -6.87
N PRO A 92 -19.34 -34.47 -8.11
CA PRO A 92 -18.03 -34.24 -8.73
C PRO A 92 -17.11 -33.39 -7.85
N ALA A 93 -15.82 -33.70 -7.82
CA ALA A 93 -14.86 -32.99 -6.96
C ALA A 93 -14.73 -31.50 -7.31
N VAL A 94 -14.86 -31.12 -8.60
CA VAL A 94 -14.98 -29.71 -9.00
C VAL A 94 -16.17 -29.02 -8.33
N GLU A 95 -17.33 -29.69 -8.25
CA GLU A 95 -18.51 -29.13 -7.57
C GLU A 95 -18.25 -28.96 -6.07
N VAL A 96 -17.58 -29.93 -5.45
CA VAL A 96 -17.16 -29.83 -4.04
C VAL A 96 -16.26 -28.60 -3.82
N VAL A 97 -15.24 -28.40 -4.67
CA VAL A 97 -14.29 -27.28 -4.55
C VAL A 97 -14.98 -25.91 -4.63
N PHE A 98 -16.01 -25.78 -5.46
CA PHE A 98 -16.71 -24.51 -5.65
C PHE A 98 -17.94 -24.30 -4.75
N THR A 99 -18.45 -25.34 -4.07
CA THR A 99 -19.69 -25.22 -3.27
C THR A 99 -19.52 -25.53 -1.79
N VAL A 100 -18.39 -26.12 -1.38
CA VAL A 100 -18.15 -26.56 0.00
C VAL A 100 -16.95 -25.82 0.57
N LEU A 101 -17.16 -25.11 1.68
CA LEU A 101 -16.07 -24.47 2.43
C LEU A 101 -15.13 -25.51 3.03
N HIS A 102 -13.84 -25.19 3.08
CA HIS A 102 -12.78 -26.06 3.61
C HIS A 102 -12.63 -27.38 2.86
N ALA A 103 -12.90 -27.36 1.55
CA ALA A 103 -12.73 -28.51 0.69
C ALA A 103 -11.62 -28.27 -0.34
N GLY A 104 -10.60 -29.12 -0.33
CA GLY A 104 -9.50 -29.04 -1.29
C GLY A 104 -8.41 -30.07 -1.02
N GLY A 105 -7.58 -30.36 -2.03
CA GLY A 105 -6.44 -31.29 -1.94
C GLY A 105 -5.28 -30.81 -1.06
N LYS A 106 -5.41 -29.61 -0.46
CA LYS A 106 -4.35 -28.90 0.27
C LYS A 106 -4.23 -29.33 1.75
N PHE A 107 -5.15 -30.15 2.26
CA PHE A 107 -5.22 -30.53 3.69
C PHE A 107 -4.60 -31.89 4.05
N GLY A 108 -3.96 -32.59 3.11
CA GLY A 108 -3.57 -33.99 3.30
C GLY A 108 -2.20 -34.38 2.76
N GLY A 109 -1.32 -33.43 2.44
CA GLY A 109 0.05 -33.66 1.97
C GLY A 109 0.21 -34.37 0.62
N GLY A 110 -0.86 -34.93 0.04
CA GLY A 110 -0.81 -35.71 -1.21
C GLY A 110 -0.99 -34.90 -2.50
N GLY A 111 -1.56 -33.69 -2.45
CA GLY A 111 -1.87 -32.88 -3.64
C GLY A 111 -0.84 -31.80 -3.98
N TYR A 112 -0.29 -31.15 -2.95
CA TYR A 112 0.71 -30.07 -3.05
C TYR A 112 1.69 -30.17 -1.88
N LYS A 113 3.00 -30.00 -2.16
CA LYS A 113 4.05 -29.99 -1.13
C LYS A 113 4.20 -28.61 -0.46
N VAL A 114 3.93 -27.54 -1.18
CA VAL A 114 3.90 -26.16 -0.67
C VAL A 114 2.73 -25.46 -1.37
N SER A 115 1.95 -24.67 -0.64
CA SER A 115 0.87 -23.86 -1.22
C SER A 115 0.60 -22.60 -0.42
N GLY A 116 0.19 -21.52 -1.10
CA GLY A 116 -0.30 -20.31 -0.44
C GLY A 116 -1.75 -20.48 0.09
N GLY A 117 -2.54 -21.34 -0.54
CA GLY A 117 -3.95 -21.57 -0.22
C GLY A 117 -4.20 -22.52 0.95
N LEU A 118 -3.98 -22.09 2.20
CA LEU A 118 -4.07 -23.00 3.37
C LEU A 118 -5.48 -23.40 3.84
N HIS A 119 -6.52 -22.67 3.44
CA HIS A 119 -7.84 -22.77 4.08
C HIS A 119 -8.91 -23.49 3.25
N GLY A 120 -8.64 -23.80 1.98
CA GLY A 120 -9.59 -24.50 1.09
C GLY A 120 -10.95 -23.81 0.96
N VAL A 121 -10.99 -22.47 1.05
CA VAL A 121 -12.22 -21.67 0.92
C VAL A 121 -12.22 -20.77 -0.32
N GLY A 122 -11.06 -20.40 -0.86
CA GLY A 122 -10.90 -19.39 -1.91
C GLY A 122 -11.87 -19.52 -3.09
N ALA A 123 -11.76 -20.62 -3.85
CA ALA A 123 -12.59 -20.88 -5.02
C ALA A 123 -14.10 -20.87 -4.70
N SER A 124 -14.50 -21.44 -3.56
CA SER A 124 -15.91 -21.45 -3.12
C SER A 124 -16.42 -20.05 -2.70
N VAL A 125 -15.54 -19.21 -2.14
CA VAL A 125 -15.85 -17.80 -1.83
C VAL A 125 -16.02 -17.00 -3.12
N VAL A 126 -15.14 -17.19 -4.11
CA VAL A 126 -15.28 -16.56 -5.43
C VAL A 126 -16.61 -16.94 -6.06
N ASN A 127 -16.98 -18.22 -6.04
CA ASN A 127 -18.29 -18.66 -6.53
C ASN A 127 -19.47 -18.03 -5.77
N ALA A 128 -19.39 -17.99 -4.43
CA ALA A 128 -20.43 -17.41 -3.59
C ALA A 128 -20.66 -15.93 -3.89
N LEU A 129 -19.59 -15.19 -4.16
CA LEU A 129 -19.60 -13.73 -4.35
C LEU A 129 -19.69 -13.32 -5.83
N SER A 130 -19.90 -14.27 -6.73
CA SER A 130 -20.10 -14.01 -8.16
C SER A 130 -21.58 -14.10 -8.54
N GLU A 131 -22.01 -13.26 -9.47
CA GLU A 131 -23.31 -13.38 -10.14
C GLU A 131 -23.37 -14.73 -10.87
N TYR A 132 -22.36 -14.99 -11.70
CA TYR A 132 -22.14 -16.28 -12.35
C TYR A 132 -20.67 -16.68 -12.29
N LEU A 133 -20.43 -17.99 -12.33
CA LEU A 133 -19.10 -18.59 -12.47
C LEU A 133 -19.19 -19.81 -13.39
N GLU A 134 -18.27 -19.91 -14.34
CA GLU A 134 -18.13 -21.02 -15.27
C GLU A 134 -16.74 -21.63 -15.14
N VAL A 135 -16.67 -22.95 -15.06
CA VAL A 135 -15.40 -23.68 -14.98
C VAL A 135 -15.33 -24.67 -16.12
N GLU A 136 -14.29 -24.53 -16.94
CA GLU A 136 -13.91 -25.46 -17.98
C GLU A 136 -12.64 -26.21 -17.54
N ILE A 137 -12.67 -27.55 -17.55
CA ILE A 137 -11.54 -28.39 -17.14
C ILE A 137 -11.13 -29.24 -18.33
N SER A 138 -9.86 -29.14 -18.72
CA SER A 138 -9.24 -30.00 -19.71
C SER A 138 -8.39 -31.06 -19.00
N ASN A 139 -8.64 -32.34 -19.24
CA ASN A 139 -7.91 -33.44 -18.59
C ASN A 139 -6.99 -34.22 -19.54
N GLY A 140 -6.75 -33.71 -20.75
CA GLY A 140 -5.96 -34.37 -21.80
C GLY A 140 -6.77 -35.29 -22.73
N GLU A 141 -8.05 -35.51 -22.46
CA GLU A 141 -8.97 -36.29 -23.32
C GLU A 141 -10.22 -35.48 -23.69
N HIS A 142 -10.86 -34.86 -22.69
CA HIS A 142 -12.12 -34.14 -22.84
C HIS A 142 -12.07 -32.78 -22.13
N VAL A 143 -12.93 -31.88 -22.57
CA VAL A 143 -13.24 -30.61 -21.90
C VAL A 143 -14.56 -30.77 -21.16
N TYR A 144 -14.53 -30.53 -19.85
CA TYR A 144 -15.68 -30.59 -18.97
C TYR A 144 -16.12 -29.18 -18.60
N LEU A 145 -17.42 -28.92 -18.57
CA LEU A 145 -18.01 -27.64 -18.19
C LEU A 145 -18.94 -27.82 -16.99
N GLN A 146 -18.83 -26.92 -16.03
CA GLN A 146 -19.82 -26.72 -14.98
C GLN A 146 -20.07 -25.23 -14.76
N LYS A 147 -21.34 -24.88 -14.51
CA LYS A 147 -21.79 -23.49 -14.32
C LYS A 147 -22.42 -23.32 -12.94
N TYR A 148 -22.26 -22.13 -12.39
CA TYR A 148 -22.75 -21.75 -11.09
C TYR A 148 -23.35 -20.34 -11.14
N GLU A 149 -24.34 -20.09 -10.29
CA GLU A 149 -24.91 -18.77 -10.05
C GLU A 149 -24.99 -18.56 -8.53
N ARG A 150 -24.38 -17.48 -8.04
CA ARG A 150 -24.41 -17.09 -6.62
C ARG A 150 -24.08 -18.23 -5.65
N GLY A 151 -23.05 -19.00 -5.97
CA GLY A 151 -22.57 -20.14 -5.17
C GLY A 151 -23.30 -21.47 -5.39
N LYS A 152 -24.32 -21.53 -6.26
CA LYS A 152 -25.12 -22.74 -6.52
C LYS A 152 -24.85 -23.30 -7.91
N SER A 153 -24.65 -24.61 -7.99
CA SER A 153 -24.51 -25.32 -9.28
C SER A 153 -25.80 -25.22 -10.09
N THR A 154 -25.72 -24.72 -11.34
CA THR A 154 -26.89 -24.59 -12.24
C THR A 154 -26.99 -25.75 -13.22
N CYS A 155 -25.93 -26.54 -13.38
CA CYS A 155 -25.95 -27.76 -14.16
C CYS A 155 -24.96 -28.81 -13.64
N ASN A 156 -25.27 -30.08 -13.89
CA ASN A 156 -24.32 -31.17 -13.68
C ASN A 156 -23.10 -30.99 -14.59
N LEU A 157 -21.95 -31.53 -14.18
CA LEU A 157 -20.73 -31.58 -14.98
C LEU A 157 -20.99 -32.26 -16.33
N LYS A 158 -20.69 -31.56 -17.44
CA LYS A 158 -20.93 -32.04 -18.81
C LYS A 158 -19.64 -32.05 -19.62
N VAL A 159 -19.48 -33.04 -20.49
CA VAL A 159 -18.44 -33.02 -21.53
C VAL A 159 -18.92 -32.12 -22.67
N ILE A 160 -18.11 -31.14 -23.07
CA ILE A 160 -18.43 -30.17 -24.14
C ILE A 160 -17.53 -30.31 -25.38
N GLY A 161 -16.50 -31.15 -25.33
CA GLY A 161 -15.64 -31.44 -26.47
C GLY A 161 -14.44 -32.31 -26.11
N ASP A 162 -13.65 -32.65 -27.12
CA ASP A 162 -12.39 -33.40 -26.97
C ASP A 162 -11.19 -32.46 -27.00
N THR A 163 -10.13 -32.80 -26.26
CA THR A 163 -8.90 -32.01 -26.20
C THR A 163 -7.70 -32.90 -25.94
N LYS A 164 -6.50 -32.40 -26.29
CA LYS A 164 -5.22 -33.01 -25.88
C LYS A 164 -4.48 -32.18 -24.82
N LYS A 165 -5.05 -31.05 -24.44
CA LYS A 165 -4.48 -30.13 -23.46
C LYS A 165 -4.97 -30.50 -22.06
N THR A 166 -4.20 -30.11 -21.06
CA THR A 166 -4.62 -30.11 -19.65
C THR A 166 -4.73 -28.68 -19.14
N GLY A 167 -5.49 -28.48 -18.07
CA GLY A 167 -5.57 -27.20 -17.38
C GLY A 167 -7.00 -26.84 -16.95
N THR A 168 -7.12 -25.72 -16.26
CA THR A 168 -8.41 -25.16 -15.82
C THR A 168 -8.60 -23.78 -16.42
N LYS A 169 -9.83 -23.48 -16.84
CA LYS A 169 -10.27 -22.13 -17.16
C LYS A 169 -11.47 -21.79 -16.27
N VAL A 170 -11.35 -20.72 -15.51
CA VAL A 170 -12.39 -20.21 -14.61
C VAL A 170 -12.78 -18.82 -15.08
N THR A 171 -14.04 -18.64 -15.44
CA THR A 171 -14.61 -17.34 -15.78
C THR A 171 -15.64 -16.96 -14.74
N PHE A 172 -15.56 -15.77 -14.15
CA PHE A 172 -16.53 -15.33 -13.14
C PHE A 172 -16.82 -13.84 -13.26
N LYS A 173 -18.03 -13.46 -12.84
CA LYS A 173 -18.46 -12.06 -12.76
C LYS A 173 -18.87 -11.72 -11.34
N PRO A 174 -18.29 -10.67 -10.72
CA PRO A 174 -18.63 -10.27 -9.36
C PRO A 174 -20.11 -9.88 -9.22
N ASP A 175 -20.72 -10.21 -8.09
CA ASP A 175 -22.15 -9.93 -7.85
C ASP A 175 -22.38 -8.46 -7.45
N TYR A 176 -23.16 -7.75 -8.25
CA TYR A 176 -23.55 -6.36 -8.03
C TYR A 176 -24.39 -6.15 -6.75
N GLU A 177 -24.99 -7.20 -6.18
CA GLU A 177 -25.70 -7.10 -4.90
C GLU A 177 -24.75 -7.03 -3.69
N ILE A 178 -23.46 -7.36 -3.89
CA ILE A 178 -22.48 -7.48 -2.81
C ILE A 178 -21.42 -6.39 -2.91
N PHE A 179 -20.91 -6.14 -4.11
CA PHE A 179 -19.83 -5.18 -4.32
C PHE A 179 -20.36 -3.80 -4.70
N GLU A 180 -19.76 -2.77 -4.11
CA GLU A 180 -20.02 -1.37 -4.46
C GLU A 180 -19.27 -0.96 -5.73
N GLU A 181 -18.08 -1.54 -5.92
CA GLU A 181 -17.21 -1.36 -7.09
C GLU A 181 -17.22 -2.64 -7.93
N LEU A 182 -17.47 -2.53 -9.23
CA LEU A 182 -17.52 -3.68 -10.15
C LEU A 182 -16.49 -3.58 -11.28
N VAL A 183 -15.70 -2.51 -11.29
CA VAL A 183 -14.67 -2.27 -12.30
C VAL A 183 -13.33 -2.70 -11.73
N TYR A 184 -12.67 -3.61 -12.44
CA TYR A 184 -11.31 -4.01 -12.10
C TYR A 184 -10.32 -2.94 -12.55
N ASP A 185 -9.29 -2.72 -11.73
CA ASP A 185 -8.16 -1.85 -12.01
C ASP A 185 -7.01 -2.71 -12.57
N PHE A 186 -6.62 -2.42 -13.81
CA PHE A 186 -5.59 -3.17 -14.52
C PHE A 186 -4.24 -3.08 -13.82
N ASP A 187 -3.85 -1.92 -13.30
CA ASP A 187 -2.53 -1.70 -12.72
C ASP A 187 -2.40 -2.35 -11.34
N ILE A 188 -3.49 -2.44 -10.58
CA ILE A 188 -3.55 -3.22 -9.33
C ILE A 188 -3.30 -4.71 -9.63
N LEU A 189 -3.99 -5.28 -10.63
CA LEU A 189 -3.77 -6.66 -11.04
C LEU A 189 -2.36 -6.87 -11.57
N LEU A 190 -1.89 -5.98 -12.45
CA LEU A 190 -0.55 -6.03 -13.05
C LEU A 190 0.54 -6.08 -11.98
N THR A 191 0.44 -5.22 -10.97
CA THR A 191 1.40 -5.17 -9.87
C THR A 191 1.45 -6.52 -9.16
N ARG A 192 0.29 -7.07 -8.75
CA ARG A 192 0.23 -8.35 -8.04
C ARG A 192 0.72 -9.52 -8.88
N LEU A 193 0.33 -9.59 -10.15
CA LEU A 193 0.76 -10.64 -11.07
C LEU A 193 2.26 -10.57 -11.37
N ARG A 194 2.82 -9.36 -11.41
CA ARG A 194 4.28 -9.17 -11.59
C ARG A 194 5.05 -9.72 -10.39
N GLU A 195 4.59 -9.47 -9.17
CA GLU A 195 5.18 -10.09 -7.97
C GLU A 195 5.17 -11.62 -8.07
N GLN A 196 4.02 -12.20 -8.46
CA GLN A 196 3.89 -13.66 -8.63
C GLN A 196 4.84 -14.22 -9.68
N ALA A 197 5.01 -13.53 -10.81
CA ALA A 197 5.93 -13.93 -11.87
C ALA A 197 7.40 -13.86 -11.42
N PHE A 198 7.77 -12.91 -10.56
CA PHE A 198 9.11 -12.86 -9.98
C PHE A 198 9.36 -13.98 -8.95
N LEU A 199 8.37 -14.30 -8.12
CA LEU A 199 8.48 -15.35 -7.09
C LEU A 199 8.53 -16.75 -7.71
N ASN A 200 7.95 -16.92 -8.90
CA ASN A 200 7.83 -18.19 -9.60
C ASN A 200 8.65 -18.21 -10.89
N LYS A 201 9.95 -18.52 -10.75
CA LYS A 201 10.91 -18.58 -11.86
C LYS A 201 10.38 -19.39 -13.04
N GLY A 202 10.38 -18.78 -14.22
CA GLY A 202 10.00 -19.44 -15.47
C GLY A 202 8.50 -19.64 -15.69
N VAL A 203 7.65 -19.19 -14.76
CA VAL A 203 6.19 -19.15 -14.98
C VAL A 203 5.87 -17.91 -15.79
N LYS A 204 5.19 -18.10 -16.92
CA LYS A 204 4.70 -17.01 -17.76
C LYS A 204 3.29 -16.63 -17.32
N ILE A 205 3.11 -15.38 -16.93
CA ILE A 205 1.79 -14.81 -16.60
C ILE A 205 1.47 -13.74 -17.65
N VAL A 206 0.31 -13.86 -18.29
CA VAL A 206 -0.19 -12.87 -19.26
C VAL A 206 -1.41 -12.19 -18.67
N LEU A 207 -1.38 -10.87 -18.56
CA LEU A 207 -2.55 -10.06 -18.19
C LEU A 207 -3.06 -9.34 -19.43
N LYS A 208 -4.34 -9.52 -19.76
CA LYS A 208 -4.98 -8.93 -20.92
C LYS A 208 -6.24 -8.18 -20.52
N ASP A 209 -6.34 -6.92 -20.94
CA ASP A 209 -7.58 -6.16 -20.91
C ASP A 209 -8.25 -6.20 -22.28
N LYS A 210 -9.50 -6.65 -22.33
CA LYS A 210 -10.31 -6.69 -23.55
C LYS A 210 -11.40 -5.63 -23.57
N ARG A 211 -11.50 -4.78 -22.55
CA ARG A 211 -12.51 -3.72 -22.48
C ARG A 211 -12.24 -2.72 -23.61
N LEU A 212 -13.29 -2.36 -24.35
CA LEU A 212 -13.20 -1.49 -25.52
C LEU A 212 -12.65 -0.11 -25.12
N GLY A 213 -11.56 0.31 -25.78
CA GLY A 213 -10.88 1.58 -25.49
C GLY A 213 -9.83 1.51 -24.38
N GLU A 214 -9.69 0.36 -23.70
CA GLU A 214 -8.67 0.09 -22.68
C GLU A 214 -7.83 -1.15 -23.05
N GLU A 215 -7.84 -1.57 -24.32
CA GLU A 215 -7.17 -2.81 -24.74
C GLU A 215 -5.65 -2.74 -24.49
N ARG A 216 -5.18 -3.56 -23.55
CA ARG A 216 -3.77 -3.65 -23.17
C ARG A 216 -3.40 -5.10 -22.88
N GLU A 217 -2.14 -5.45 -23.17
CA GLU A 217 -1.59 -6.77 -22.88
C GLU A 217 -0.21 -6.63 -22.27
N GLU A 218 0.02 -7.32 -21.16
CA GLU A 218 1.30 -7.36 -20.46
C GLU A 218 1.74 -8.82 -20.30
N ILE A 219 2.96 -9.12 -20.71
CA ILE A 219 3.56 -10.45 -20.61
C ILE A 219 4.65 -10.41 -19.54
N LEU A 220 4.43 -11.17 -18.47
CA LEU A 220 5.31 -11.25 -17.31
C LEU A 220 6.00 -12.62 -17.32
N HIS A 221 7.31 -12.63 -17.57
CA HIS A 221 8.11 -13.85 -17.59
C HIS A 221 9.53 -13.53 -17.15
N PHE A 222 9.93 -14.02 -15.97
CA PHE A 222 11.21 -13.69 -15.35
C PHE A 222 11.97 -14.96 -14.98
N GLU A 223 13.05 -15.25 -15.70
CA GLU A 223 13.93 -16.40 -15.42
C GLU A 223 14.84 -16.15 -14.21
N GLY A 224 15.20 -14.89 -13.94
CA GLY A 224 16.04 -14.49 -12.81
C GLY A 224 15.34 -14.53 -11.45
N GLY A 225 14.01 -14.73 -11.42
CA GLY A 225 13.22 -14.80 -10.20
C GLY A 225 13.32 -13.56 -9.33
N ILE A 226 13.50 -13.75 -8.02
CA ILE A 226 13.59 -12.63 -7.07
C ILE A 226 14.84 -11.73 -7.27
N LYS A 227 15.86 -12.18 -8.03
CA LYS A 227 16.96 -11.27 -8.44
C LYS A 227 16.44 -10.18 -9.36
N SER A 228 15.67 -10.57 -10.39
CA SER A 228 15.03 -9.63 -11.30
C SER A 228 14.02 -8.75 -10.58
N PHE A 229 13.45 -9.22 -9.47
CA PHE A 229 12.60 -8.38 -8.63
C PHE A 229 13.40 -7.28 -7.92
N VAL A 230 14.57 -7.61 -7.36
CA VAL A 230 15.46 -6.61 -6.77
C VAL A 230 15.95 -5.61 -7.82
N GLU A 231 16.30 -6.07 -9.04
CA GLU A 231 16.64 -5.20 -10.18
C GLU A 231 15.50 -4.23 -10.46
N TRP A 232 14.28 -4.76 -10.59
CA TRP A 232 13.09 -3.97 -10.87
C TRP A 232 12.81 -2.92 -9.79
N LEU A 233 12.92 -3.29 -8.51
CA LEU A 233 12.76 -2.38 -7.37
C LEU A 233 13.88 -1.35 -7.21
N ASN A 234 14.99 -1.55 -7.93
CA ASN A 234 16.13 -0.63 -7.95
C ASN A 234 16.18 0.18 -9.25
N ASN A 235 15.22 0.05 -10.17
CA ASN A 235 15.20 0.82 -11.42
C ASN A 235 15.17 2.35 -11.18
N ASP A 236 14.59 2.80 -10.07
CA ASP A 236 14.50 4.20 -9.64
C ASP A 236 15.57 4.60 -8.60
N LYS A 237 16.57 3.74 -8.38
CA LYS A 237 17.65 3.94 -7.41
C LYS A 237 19.00 3.69 -8.08
N THR A 238 20.06 4.24 -7.51
CA THR A 238 21.42 3.94 -7.98
C THR A 238 22.02 2.82 -7.13
N PRO A 239 22.26 1.60 -7.65
CA PRO A 239 23.03 0.58 -6.94
C PRO A 239 24.44 1.09 -6.62
N ILE A 240 24.98 0.71 -5.46
CA ILE A 240 26.37 1.04 -5.07
C ILE A 240 27.36 -0.09 -5.38
N HIS A 241 26.85 -1.24 -5.82
CA HIS A 241 27.60 -2.38 -6.34
C HIS A 241 26.74 -3.11 -7.37
N ASP A 242 27.38 -3.72 -8.37
CA ASP A 242 26.67 -4.33 -9.51
C ASP A 242 26.05 -5.68 -9.14
N GLU A 243 26.70 -6.44 -8.27
CA GLU A 243 26.29 -7.80 -7.95
C GLU A 243 25.08 -7.85 -7.01
N ILE A 244 24.02 -8.54 -7.41
CA ILE A 244 22.90 -8.87 -6.51
C ILE A 244 23.27 -10.11 -5.70
N ILE A 245 23.33 -9.92 -4.38
CA ILE A 245 23.63 -11.00 -3.45
C ILE A 245 22.41 -11.91 -3.41
N TYR A 246 22.63 -13.19 -3.66
CA TYR A 246 21.56 -14.17 -3.75
C TYR A 246 21.88 -15.41 -2.95
N VAL A 247 20.91 -15.82 -2.15
CA VAL A 247 20.99 -16.93 -1.22
C VAL A 247 19.83 -17.87 -1.50
N GLU A 248 20.14 -19.14 -1.67
CA GLU A 248 19.15 -20.20 -1.85
C GLU A 248 19.55 -21.39 -0.98
N THR A 249 18.63 -21.84 -0.13
CA THR A 249 18.88 -22.94 0.80
C THR A 249 17.59 -23.72 1.02
N SER A 250 17.69 -25.04 1.12
CA SER A 250 16.58 -25.91 1.56
C SER A 250 17.00 -26.69 2.79
N LYS A 251 16.25 -26.57 3.89
CA LYS A 251 16.52 -27.25 5.16
C LYS A 251 15.22 -27.51 5.92
N ASN A 252 15.06 -28.71 6.48
CA ASN A 252 13.88 -29.11 7.24
C ASN A 252 12.55 -28.86 6.49
N ASP A 253 12.50 -29.22 5.20
CA ASP A 253 11.34 -28.99 4.32
C ASP A 253 10.92 -27.52 4.20
N THR A 254 11.82 -26.59 4.55
CA THR A 254 11.68 -25.15 4.32
C THR A 254 12.70 -24.74 3.25
N GLU A 255 12.21 -24.14 2.17
CA GLU A 255 13.06 -23.51 1.16
C GLU A 255 13.12 -22.01 1.45
N VAL A 256 14.31 -21.44 1.37
CA VAL A 256 14.59 -20.02 1.62
C VAL A 256 15.32 -19.48 0.41
N GLU A 257 14.77 -18.42 -0.17
CA GLU A 257 15.34 -17.68 -1.28
C GLU A 257 15.42 -16.20 -0.91
N ILE A 258 16.60 -15.60 -0.95
CA ILE A 258 16.80 -14.20 -0.58
C ILE A 258 17.67 -13.52 -1.63
N ALA A 259 17.20 -12.39 -2.13
CA ALA A 259 17.98 -11.51 -3.01
C ALA A 259 18.08 -10.14 -2.37
N LEU A 260 19.28 -9.56 -2.36
CA LEU A 260 19.50 -8.25 -1.77
C LEU A 260 20.61 -7.47 -2.48
N GLN A 261 20.43 -6.14 -2.52
CA GLN A 261 21.38 -5.21 -3.12
C GLN A 261 21.31 -3.87 -2.38
N TYR A 262 22.47 -3.25 -2.17
CA TYR A 262 22.52 -1.91 -1.59
C TYR A 262 22.50 -0.84 -2.67
N THR A 263 21.83 0.26 -2.36
CA THR A 263 21.70 1.45 -3.22
C THR A 263 22.25 2.69 -2.53
N SER A 264 22.29 3.81 -3.26
CA SER A 264 22.62 5.13 -2.74
C SER A 264 21.54 5.71 -1.82
N ALA A 265 20.32 5.15 -1.86
CA ALA A 265 19.18 5.60 -1.06
C ALA A 265 19.42 5.48 0.45
N TYR A 266 18.59 6.18 1.22
CA TYR A 266 18.64 6.17 2.69
C TYR A 266 17.52 5.32 3.32
N SER A 267 16.45 5.04 2.58
CA SER A 267 15.38 4.16 3.04
C SER A 267 15.77 2.69 2.90
N GLU A 268 15.30 1.85 3.81
CA GLU A 268 15.29 0.39 3.63
C GLU A 268 14.04 -0.02 2.85
N ASN A 269 14.17 -1.00 1.96
CA ASN A 269 13.06 -1.64 1.26
C ASN A 269 13.20 -3.17 1.40
N VAL A 270 12.68 -3.71 2.50
CA VAL A 270 12.67 -5.16 2.77
C VAL A 270 11.26 -5.67 2.58
N ILE A 271 11.07 -6.52 1.57
CA ILE A 271 9.79 -7.15 1.26
C ILE A 271 9.92 -8.64 1.52
N SER A 272 8.97 -9.20 2.27
CA SER A 272 9.00 -10.59 2.68
C SER A 272 7.75 -11.35 2.21
N PHE A 273 7.94 -12.62 1.86
CA PHE A 273 6.92 -13.53 1.35
C PHE A 273 7.03 -14.88 2.04
N ALA A 274 5.88 -15.52 2.28
CA ALA A 274 5.78 -16.89 2.73
C ALA A 274 4.76 -17.63 1.85
N ASN A 275 5.18 -18.68 1.14
CA ASN A 275 4.38 -19.41 0.15
C ASN A 275 3.68 -18.46 -0.85
N ASP A 276 4.46 -17.54 -1.43
CA ASP A 276 4.02 -16.50 -2.38
C ASP A 276 2.95 -15.50 -1.86
N ILE A 277 2.68 -15.56 -0.56
CA ILE A 277 1.86 -14.56 0.15
C ILE A 277 2.77 -13.50 0.74
N LYS A 278 2.45 -12.24 0.47
CA LYS A 278 3.18 -11.10 1.00
C LYS A 278 2.93 -10.94 2.49
N THR A 279 3.99 -10.93 3.28
CA THR A 279 3.91 -10.75 4.74
C THR A 279 4.14 -9.29 5.10
N THR A 280 3.09 -8.46 4.98
CA THR A 280 3.16 -7.00 5.19
C THR A 280 3.52 -6.58 6.62
N GLU A 281 3.30 -7.46 7.60
CA GLU A 281 3.69 -7.28 9.00
C GLU A 281 4.98 -8.05 9.36
N GLY A 282 5.65 -8.62 8.35
CA GLY A 282 6.88 -9.39 8.49
C GLY A 282 6.66 -10.76 9.11
N GLY A 283 7.52 -11.18 10.04
CA GLY A 283 7.39 -12.47 10.71
C GLY A 283 8.72 -13.05 11.17
N THR A 284 8.70 -14.34 11.47
CA THR A 284 9.86 -15.09 11.96
C THR A 284 11.01 -15.15 10.96
N HIS A 285 10.72 -15.32 9.67
CA HIS A 285 11.66 -15.27 8.54
C HIS A 285 12.38 -13.92 8.46
N GLU A 286 11.64 -12.82 8.47
CA GLU A 286 12.20 -11.47 8.38
C GLU A 286 13.03 -11.12 9.62
N THR A 287 12.56 -11.52 10.81
CA THR A 287 13.30 -11.34 12.06
C THR A 287 14.63 -12.08 12.03
N GLY A 288 14.63 -13.32 11.52
CA GLY A 288 15.84 -14.12 11.34
C GLY A 288 16.83 -13.48 10.38
N PHE A 289 16.35 -13.01 9.22
CA PHE A 289 17.15 -12.26 8.26
C PHE A 289 17.82 -11.03 8.90
N LYS A 290 17.02 -10.17 9.54
CA LYS A 290 17.50 -8.93 10.17
C LYS A 290 18.56 -9.20 11.23
N ALA A 291 18.37 -10.24 12.05
CA ALA A 291 19.33 -10.64 13.08
C ALA A 291 20.65 -11.16 12.48
N ALA A 292 20.57 -12.06 11.50
CA ALA A 292 21.74 -12.65 10.86
C ALA A 292 22.56 -11.62 10.07
N LEU A 293 21.90 -10.78 9.26
CA LEU A 293 22.55 -9.69 8.52
C LEU A 293 23.33 -8.77 9.45
N THR A 294 22.70 -8.37 10.58
CA THR A 294 23.32 -7.50 11.57
C THR A 294 24.56 -8.15 12.19
N LYS A 295 24.47 -9.44 12.52
CA LYS A 295 25.57 -10.19 13.13
C LYS A 295 26.75 -10.33 12.16
N VAL A 296 26.51 -10.83 10.94
CA VAL A 296 27.55 -11.10 9.94
C VAL A 296 28.31 -9.80 9.60
N LEU A 297 27.61 -8.71 9.30
CA LEU A 297 28.28 -7.46 8.92
C LEU A 297 29.09 -6.83 10.07
N ASN A 298 28.65 -6.97 11.33
CA ASN A 298 29.46 -6.54 12.48
C ASN A 298 30.73 -7.39 12.67
N GLU A 299 30.65 -8.71 12.44
CA GLU A 299 31.81 -9.60 12.48
C GLU A 299 32.84 -9.22 11.41
N PHE A 300 32.40 -8.93 10.17
CA PHE A 300 33.28 -8.46 9.10
C PHE A 300 33.84 -7.06 9.35
N ALA A 301 33.06 -6.14 9.91
CA ALA A 301 33.54 -4.81 10.29
C ALA A 301 34.70 -4.89 11.30
N ARG A 302 34.62 -5.82 12.28
CA ARG A 302 35.72 -6.08 13.22
C ARG A 302 36.91 -6.78 12.55
N LYS A 303 36.65 -7.80 11.72
CA LYS A 303 37.69 -8.54 10.96
C LYS A 303 38.52 -7.62 10.07
N LEU A 304 37.90 -6.62 9.45
CA LEU A 304 38.56 -5.62 8.60
C LEU A 304 39.11 -4.40 9.38
N ASN A 305 39.08 -4.43 10.72
CA ASN A 305 39.51 -3.35 11.61
C ASN A 305 38.81 -2.00 11.32
N LEU A 306 37.61 -2.04 10.77
CA LEU A 306 36.75 -0.87 10.55
C LEU A 306 36.09 -0.40 11.85
N LEU A 307 35.80 -1.36 12.74
CA LEU A 307 35.41 -1.14 14.12
C LEU A 307 36.50 -1.73 15.03
N LYS A 308 36.94 -0.96 16.02
CA LYS A 308 37.87 -1.44 17.05
C LYS A 308 37.12 -2.20 18.14
N ASP A 309 37.85 -2.93 18.99
CA ASP A 309 37.24 -3.71 20.08
C ASP A 309 36.34 -2.89 21.00
N ASN A 310 36.75 -1.65 21.30
CA ASN A 310 36.00 -0.74 22.16
C ASN A 310 34.91 0.06 21.44
N ASP A 311 34.84 -0.01 20.10
CA ASP A 311 33.81 0.71 19.35
C ASP A 311 32.47 -0.02 19.51
N LYS A 312 31.39 0.75 19.55
CA LYS A 312 30.04 0.20 19.55
C LYS A 312 29.77 -0.50 18.22
N ASN A 313 29.06 -1.62 18.28
CA ASN A 313 28.55 -2.28 17.08
C ASN A 313 27.60 -1.37 16.30
N LEU A 314 27.54 -1.57 14.99
CA LEU A 314 26.53 -1.00 14.12
C LEU A 314 25.16 -1.56 14.51
N THR A 315 24.14 -0.71 14.55
CA THR A 315 22.77 -1.18 14.78
C THR A 315 22.20 -1.81 13.52
N GLY A 316 21.10 -2.55 13.65
CA GLY A 316 20.42 -3.14 12.50
C GLY A 316 19.92 -2.08 11.50
N GLU A 317 19.48 -0.92 11.98
CA GLU A 317 19.09 0.22 11.13
C GLU A 317 20.27 0.78 10.33
N ASP A 318 21.44 0.94 10.97
CA ASP A 318 22.66 1.42 10.29
C ASP A 318 23.02 0.49 9.12
N ILE A 319 22.84 -0.82 9.32
CA ILE A 319 23.17 -1.85 8.35
C ILE A 319 22.17 -1.95 7.21
N ARG A 320 20.89 -1.61 7.44
CA ARG A 320 19.84 -1.73 6.43
C ARG A 320 19.55 -0.41 5.69
N GLU A 321 20.18 0.70 6.07
CA GLU A 321 20.11 1.97 5.31
C GLU A 321 20.43 1.73 3.83
N GLY A 322 19.48 2.02 2.94
CA GLY A 322 19.62 1.85 1.48
C GLY A 322 19.61 0.41 0.97
N LEU A 323 19.20 -0.56 1.79
CA LEU A 323 19.07 -1.96 1.41
C LEU A 323 17.74 -2.20 0.68
N THR A 324 17.79 -2.76 -0.53
CA THR A 324 16.64 -3.41 -1.16
C THR A 324 16.79 -4.92 -1.02
N CYS A 325 15.78 -5.59 -0.47
CA CYS A 325 15.83 -7.03 -0.18
C CYS A 325 14.46 -7.69 -0.41
N ILE A 326 14.47 -8.83 -1.11
CA ILE A 326 13.34 -9.75 -1.20
C ILE A 326 13.68 -11.01 -0.41
N ILE A 327 12.79 -11.39 0.51
CA ILE A 327 12.89 -12.62 1.31
C ILE A 327 11.69 -13.49 0.94
N SER A 328 11.91 -14.64 0.30
CA SER A 328 10.87 -15.61 0.01
C SER A 328 11.14 -16.92 0.76
N VAL A 329 10.15 -17.39 1.52
CA VAL A 329 10.21 -18.70 2.18
C VAL A 329 9.07 -19.59 1.72
N LYS A 330 9.38 -20.86 1.47
CA LYS A 330 8.40 -21.90 1.13
C LYS A 330 8.39 -22.93 2.26
N VAL A 331 7.25 -23.04 2.93
CA VAL A 331 7.04 -23.83 4.15
C VAL A 331 5.87 -24.78 3.92
N LEU A 332 6.04 -26.05 4.30
CA LEU A 332 5.01 -27.09 4.18
C LEU A 332 3.72 -26.73 4.94
N GLU A 333 3.85 -26.36 6.23
CA GLU A 333 2.73 -25.97 7.09
C GLU A 333 2.92 -24.53 7.59
N ALA A 334 2.62 -23.56 6.74
CA ALA A 334 2.70 -22.15 7.10
C ALA A 334 1.62 -21.79 8.15
N GLN A 335 2.04 -21.15 9.23
CA GLN A 335 1.21 -20.67 10.33
C GLN A 335 1.29 -19.14 10.34
N PHE A 336 0.16 -18.49 10.13
CA PHE A 336 0.08 -17.03 10.15
C PHE A 336 -0.61 -16.53 11.42
N GLU A 337 -0.19 -15.36 11.90
CA GLU A 337 -0.91 -14.65 12.96
C GLU A 337 -2.19 -14.05 12.35
N GLY A 338 -3.34 -14.67 12.64
CA GLY A 338 -4.65 -14.19 12.18
C GLY A 338 -5.00 -14.56 10.74
N GLN A 339 -6.22 -14.21 10.33
CA GLN A 339 -6.80 -14.63 9.04
C GLN A 339 -6.20 -13.90 7.83
N THR A 340 -5.72 -12.68 8.00
CA THR A 340 -5.20 -11.82 6.93
C THR A 340 -3.86 -12.29 6.37
N LYS A 341 -3.25 -13.33 6.96
CA LYS A 341 -1.96 -13.92 6.56
C LYS A 341 -0.82 -12.89 6.40
N THR A 342 -0.84 -11.83 7.20
CA THR A 342 0.10 -10.71 7.10
C THR A 342 1.42 -10.96 7.80
N LYS A 343 1.47 -11.91 8.75
CA LYS A 343 2.64 -12.20 9.57
C LYS A 343 2.88 -13.69 9.78
N LEU A 344 4.10 -14.17 9.47
CA LEU A 344 4.48 -15.57 9.64
C LEU A 344 4.89 -15.88 11.10
N GLY A 345 4.32 -16.94 11.68
CA GLY A 345 4.51 -17.36 13.06
C GLY A 345 5.39 -18.61 13.29
N ASN A 346 5.79 -19.32 12.22
CA ASN A 346 6.62 -20.53 12.32
C ASN A 346 7.99 -20.25 12.95
N SER A 347 8.20 -20.69 14.19
CA SER A 347 9.41 -20.39 14.97
C SER A 347 10.69 -20.96 14.38
N GLU A 348 10.59 -22.12 13.73
CA GLU A 348 11.66 -22.89 13.10
C GLU A 348 12.22 -22.19 11.86
N VAL A 349 11.39 -21.45 11.13
CA VAL A 349 11.78 -20.73 9.90
C VAL A 349 12.84 -19.68 10.23
N ARG A 350 12.75 -19.03 11.40
CA ARG A 350 13.76 -18.08 11.86
C ARG A 350 15.17 -18.67 11.85
N GLY A 351 15.33 -19.88 12.41
CA GLY A 351 16.63 -20.54 12.50
C GLY A 351 17.17 -20.97 11.13
N VAL A 352 16.28 -21.35 10.21
CA VAL A 352 16.65 -21.71 8.83
C VAL A 352 17.15 -20.48 8.07
N VAL A 353 16.44 -19.34 8.17
CA VAL A 353 16.86 -18.09 7.53
C VAL A 353 18.16 -17.54 8.13
N GLU A 354 18.30 -17.58 9.47
CA GLU A 354 19.54 -17.16 10.14
C GLU A 354 20.74 -17.99 9.67
N TYR A 355 20.55 -19.30 9.49
CA TYR A 355 21.58 -20.20 8.96
C TYR A 355 21.93 -19.86 7.50
N ALA A 356 20.92 -19.70 6.63
CA ALA A 356 21.11 -19.41 5.21
C ALA A 356 21.92 -18.13 4.99
N ILE A 357 21.55 -17.03 5.66
CA ILE A 357 22.31 -15.79 5.61
C ILE A 357 23.68 -15.96 6.26
N GLY A 358 23.77 -16.57 7.43
CA GLY A 358 25.03 -16.75 8.15
C GLY A 358 26.11 -17.45 7.33
N GLU A 359 25.75 -18.49 6.58
CA GLU A 359 26.67 -19.23 5.72
C GLU A 359 26.94 -18.48 4.39
N HIS A 360 25.89 -18.23 3.61
CA HIS A 360 26.06 -17.72 2.24
C HIS A 360 26.55 -16.28 2.18
N LEU A 361 26.05 -15.40 3.07
CA LEU A 361 26.52 -14.02 3.11
C LEU A 361 27.99 -13.96 3.55
N THR A 362 28.39 -14.78 4.51
CA THR A 362 29.79 -14.86 4.93
C THR A 362 30.68 -15.25 3.75
N ASN A 363 30.35 -16.32 3.03
CA ASN A 363 31.11 -16.76 1.86
C ASN A 363 31.18 -15.66 0.79
N PHE A 364 30.05 -15.03 0.46
CA PHE A 364 30.00 -13.94 -0.53
C PHE A 364 30.90 -12.77 -0.14
N LEU A 365 30.89 -12.34 1.13
CA LEU A 365 31.70 -11.22 1.61
C LEU A 365 33.20 -11.56 1.62
N GLU A 366 33.59 -12.82 1.87
CA GLU A 366 34.99 -13.25 1.75
C GLU A 366 35.47 -13.27 0.30
N GLU A 367 34.62 -13.72 -0.62
CA GLU A 367 34.92 -13.80 -2.06
C GLU A 367 34.92 -12.43 -2.74
N ASN A 368 34.16 -11.45 -2.21
CA ASN A 368 34.01 -10.12 -2.77
C ASN A 368 34.45 -8.99 -1.79
N PRO A 369 35.77 -8.83 -1.52
CA PRO A 369 36.25 -7.83 -0.56
C PRO A 369 35.93 -6.38 -0.94
N SER A 370 35.90 -6.05 -2.24
CA SER A 370 35.56 -4.72 -2.74
C SER A 370 34.11 -4.35 -2.38
N VAL A 371 33.16 -5.22 -2.71
CA VAL A 371 31.74 -5.06 -2.40
C VAL A 371 31.52 -4.99 -0.89
N THR A 372 32.15 -5.90 -0.13
CA THR A 372 32.11 -5.90 1.34
C THR A 372 32.53 -4.56 1.92
N ARG A 373 33.61 -3.97 1.39
CA ARG A 373 34.10 -2.68 1.85
C ARG A 373 33.09 -1.56 1.59
N ILE A 374 32.49 -1.52 0.40
CA ILE A 374 31.50 -0.52 0.01
C ILE A 374 30.27 -0.59 0.94
N ILE A 375 29.74 -1.80 1.19
CA ILE A 375 28.59 -2.02 2.08
C ILE A 375 28.90 -1.53 3.50
N LEU A 376 30.06 -1.91 4.05
CA LEU A 376 30.45 -1.53 5.41
C LEU A 376 30.70 -0.03 5.55
N ASP A 377 31.33 0.61 4.55
CA ASP A 377 31.56 2.06 4.55
C ASP A 377 30.24 2.85 4.50
N LYS A 378 29.23 2.35 3.77
CA LYS A 378 27.87 2.90 3.81
C LYS A 378 27.25 2.77 5.21
N ALA A 379 27.29 1.58 5.82
CA ALA A 379 26.74 1.37 7.15
C ALA A 379 27.45 2.20 8.25
N LEU A 380 28.77 2.40 8.14
CA LEU A 380 29.52 3.29 9.02
C LEU A 380 29.11 4.76 8.85
N THR A 381 28.83 5.17 7.61
CA THR A 381 28.34 6.52 7.29
C THR A 381 26.93 6.75 7.84
N ALA A 382 26.06 5.73 7.78
CA ALA A 382 24.75 5.70 8.44
C ALA A 382 24.89 5.88 9.96
N SER A 383 25.71 5.04 10.59
CA SER A 383 25.97 5.08 12.03
C SER A 383 26.50 6.43 12.53
N ARG A 384 27.49 7.01 11.83
CA ARG A 384 28.04 8.34 12.16
C ARG A 384 26.97 9.43 12.07
N ALA A 385 26.10 9.37 11.06
CA ALA A 385 25.01 10.34 10.90
C ALA A 385 23.95 10.18 11.98
N ARG A 386 23.58 8.94 12.34
CA ARG A 386 22.67 8.66 13.46
C ARG A 386 23.24 9.16 14.79
N GLU A 387 24.53 8.96 15.04
CA GLU A 387 25.18 9.51 16.23
C GLU A 387 25.22 11.04 16.23
N ALA A 388 25.48 11.67 15.08
CA ALA A 388 25.43 13.11 14.93
C ALA A 388 24.01 13.66 15.18
N ALA A 389 22.99 13.01 14.61
CA ALA A 389 21.59 13.31 14.86
C ALA A 389 21.25 13.16 16.35
N ARG A 390 21.67 12.07 17.00
CA ARG A 390 21.46 11.87 18.45
C ARG A 390 22.12 12.99 19.28
N LYS A 391 23.36 13.36 18.96
CA LYS A 391 24.07 14.46 19.64
C LYS A 391 23.37 15.81 19.43
N ALA A 392 22.91 16.08 18.21
CA ALA A 392 22.12 17.26 17.90
C ALA A 392 20.81 17.28 18.70
N ARG A 393 20.06 16.17 18.71
CA ARG A 393 18.84 15.98 19.52
C ARG A 393 19.09 16.19 21.02
N GLU A 394 20.18 15.63 21.57
CA GLU A 394 20.55 15.80 22.98
C GLU A 394 20.93 17.25 23.32
N ALA A 395 21.58 17.96 22.40
CA ALA A 395 21.85 19.39 22.56
C ALA A 395 20.54 20.20 22.61
N THR A 396 19.55 19.86 21.78
CA THR A 396 18.22 20.49 21.80
C THR A 396 17.42 20.15 23.07
N ARG A 397 17.57 18.94 23.63
CA ARG A 397 16.95 18.54 24.91
C ARG A 397 17.60 19.16 26.15
N LYS A 398 18.89 19.52 26.08
CA LYS A 398 19.63 20.15 27.20
C LYS A 398 19.36 21.65 27.37
N THR A 399 18.58 22.26 26.47
CA THR A 399 17.92 23.53 26.76
C THR A 399 16.98 23.33 27.96
N PRO A 400 17.11 24.08 29.07
CA PRO A 400 16.44 23.78 30.33
C PRO A 400 14.94 23.54 30.16
N LEU A 401 14.43 22.45 30.76
CA LEU A 401 13.00 22.14 30.89
C LEU A 401 12.24 23.30 31.57
N GLY A 402 11.76 24.24 30.76
CA GLY A 402 10.91 25.35 31.18
C GLY A 402 10.18 25.87 29.94
N LEU A 403 9.00 25.31 29.68
CA LEU A 403 8.23 25.40 28.42
C LEU A 403 8.96 24.72 27.24
N SER A 404 8.30 23.74 26.60
CA SER A 404 8.50 23.55 25.16
C SER A 404 8.29 24.93 24.54
N SER A 405 9.37 25.59 24.11
CA SER A 405 9.22 26.88 23.44
C SER A 405 8.51 26.55 22.14
N LEU A 406 7.20 26.78 22.12
CA LEU A 406 6.41 26.72 20.91
C LEU A 406 7.16 27.52 19.83
N PRO A 407 7.14 27.05 18.57
CA PRO A 407 7.83 27.76 17.50
C PRO A 407 7.44 29.24 17.53
N GLY A 408 8.41 30.16 17.39
CA GLY A 408 8.14 31.59 17.51
C GLY A 408 7.10 32.12 16.50
N LYS A 409 6.88 31.39 15.39
CA LYS A 409 5.84 31.69 14.39
C LYS A 409 4.47 31.06 14.68
N LEU A 410 4.40 30.05 15.56
CA LEU A 410 3.15 29.38 15.90
C LEU A 410 2.25 30.34 16.67
N THR A 411 1.05 30.57 16.16
CA THR A 411 -0.01 31.20 16.93
C THR A 411 -0.90 30.07 17.48
N ASP A 412 -0.78 29.76 18.78
CA ASP A 412 -1.50 28.64 19.41
C ASP A 412 -3.00 28.94 19.64
N CYS A 413 -3.78 27.90 19.93
CA CYS A 413 -5.17 28.01 20.38
C CYS A 413 -5.30 28.00 21.92
N ILE A 414 -6.44 28.43 22.44
CA ILE A 414 -6.70 28.53 23.89
C ILE A 414 -6.96 27.14 24.50
N VAL A 415 -7.76 26.32 23.83
CA VAL A 415 -8.06 24.94 24.27
C VAL A 415 -6.81 24.08 24.13
N LYS A 416 -6.57 23.24 25.15
CA LYS A 416 -5.43 22.31 25.22
C LYS A 416 -5.84 20.83 25.02
N ASP A 417 -7.14 20.56 24.92
CA ASP A 417 -7.69 19.23 24.65
C ASP A 417 -7.45 18.88 23.17
N PRO A 418 -6.56 17.92 22.86
CA PRO A 418 -6.18 17.63 21.48
C PRO A 418 -7.37 17.24 20.60
N THR A 419 -8.36 16.55 21.16
CA THR A 419 -9.54 16.03 20.45
C THR A 419 -10.46 17.10 19.86
N LYS A 420 -10.25 18.36 20.25
CA LYS A 420 -11.06 19.51 19.84
C LYS A 420 -10.26 20.56 19.10
N THR A 421 -8.94 20.40 19.01
CA THR A 421 -8.06 21.43 18.48
C THR A 421 -7.59 21.08 17.07
N GLU A 422 -7.39 22.12 16.29
CA GLU A 422 -6.99 22.02 14.89
C GLU A 422 -5.78 22.93 14.66
N ILE A 423 -4.85 22.52 13.82
CA ILE A 423 -3.72 23.36 13.40
C ILE A 423 -3.76 23.53 11.88
N TYR A 424 -3.68 24.77 11.44
CA TYR A 424 -3.52 25.14 10.03
C TYR A 424 -2.06 25.41 9.75
N ILE A 425 -1.47 24.63 8.84
CA ILE A 425 -0.14 24.84 8.30
C ILE A 425 -0.32 25.63 7.01
N VAL A 426 0.11 26.90 7.01
CA VAL A 426 -0.25 27.88 5.96
C VAL A 426 0.96 28.29 5.14
N GLU A 427 0.77 28.46 3.84
CA GLU A 427 1.79 28.97 2.93
C GLU A 427 2.07 30.47 3.15
N GLY A 428 3.24 30.78 3.72
CA GLY A 428 3.71 32.16 3.83
C GLY A 428 3.14 32.97 5.01
N ASP A 429 3.82 34.07 5.34
CA ASP A 429 3.40 34.96 6.42
C ASP A 429 2.17 35.82 6.03
N SER A 430 1.90 36.00 4.72
CA SER A 430 0.74 36.76 4.22
C SER A 430 -0.58 36.02 4.50
N ALA A 431 -0.75 34.81 3.98
CA ALA A 431 -1.91 33.97 4.29
C ALA A 431 -1.96 33.61 5.78
N GLY A 432 -0.80 33.43 6.43
CA GLY A 432 -0.71 33.26 7.88
C GLY A 432 -1.31 34.44 8.67
N GLY A 433 -1.14 35.67 8.20
CA GLY A 433 -1.74 36.87 8.79
C GLY A 433 -3.27 36.88 8.68
N SER A 434 -3.80 36.63 7.49
CA SER A 434 -5.25 36.54 7.26
C SER A 434 -5.89 35.40 8.08
N ALA A 435 -5.27 34.23 8.07
CA ALA A 435 -5.73 33.06 8.84
C ALA A 435 -5.69 33.33 10.36
N LYS A 436 -4.65 34.00 10.85
CA LYS A 436 -4.54 34.38 12.27
C LYS A 436 -5.68 35.30 12.71
N ASN A 437 -6.08 36.24 11.85
CA ASN A 437 -7.13 37.20 12.16
C ASN A 437 -8.54 36.62 11.96
N GLY A 438 -8.73 35.66 11.04
CA GLY A 438 -10.03 35.07 10.73
C GLY A 438 -10.40 33.85 11.57
N ARG A 439 -9.43 33.16 12.19
CA ARG A 439 -9.66 31.92 12.94
C ARG A 439 -10.54 32.09 14.18
N ASP A 440 -11.14 30.98 14.61
CA ASP A 440 -11.58 30.84 16.00
C ASP A 440 -10.39 30.44 16.89
N SER A 441 -9.83 31.46 17.56
CA SER A 441 -8.68 31.30 18.46
C SER A 441 -8.91 30.33 19.63
N LYS A 442 -10.17 29.96 19.91
CA LYS A 442 -10.49 28.99 20.96
C LYS A 442 -9.90 27.63 20.65
N TYR A 443 -9.97 27.16 19.40
CA TYR A 443 -9.57 25.80 19.04
C TYR A 443 -8.68 25.69 17.78
N GLN A 444 -8.48 26.77 17.01
CA GLN A 444 -7.65 26.75 15.81
C GLN A 444 -6.29 27.43 16.04
N ALA A 445 -5.21 26.69 15.81
CA ALA A 445 -3.83 27.16 15.79
C ALA A 445 -3.35 27.42 14.36
N ILE A 446 -2.45 28.39 14.17
CA ILE A 446 -1.90 28.75 12.85
C ILE A 446 -0.38 28.66 12.88
N LEU A 447 0.20 27.90 11.95
CA LEU A 447 1.63 27.78 11.73
C LEU A 447 1.97 28.23 10.29
N PRO A 448 2.46 29.46 10.09
CA PRO A 448 2.91 29.92 8.78
C PRO A 448 4.28 29.32 8.45
N LEU A 449 4.38 28.76 7.25
CA LEU A 449 5.63 28.27 6.67
C LEU A 449 6.34 29.38 5.89
N TRP A 450 7.65 29.23 5.69
CA TRP A 450 8.42 30.19 4.90
C TRP A 450 9.36 29.49 3.91
N GLY A 451 9.29 29.94 2.66
CA GLY A 451 10.04 29.37 1.55
C GLY A 451 9.66 27.92 1.24
N LYS A 452 10.35 27.33 0.25
CA LYS A 452 10.09 25.95 -0.18
C LYS A 452 10.56 24.95 0.89
N MET A 453 9.73 23.97 1.21
CA MET A 453 10.05 22.92 2.17
C MET A 453 11.17 22.02 1.65
N LEU A 454 11.92 21.40 2.56
CA LEU A 454 12.97 20.46 2.18
C LEU A 454 12.31 19.19 1.61
N ASN A 455 12.72 18.76 0.42
CA ASN A 455 12.35 17.45 -0.07
C ASN A 455 13.05 16.38 0.76
N VAL A 456 12.29 15.73 1.63
CA VAL A 456 12.84 14.76 2.59
C VAL A 456 13.15 13.39 1.99
N GLU A 457 12.64 13.10 0.79
CA GLU A 457 12.95 11.86 0.07
C GLU A 457 14.43 11.81 -0.33
N LYS A 458 14.99 12.97 -0.68
CA LYS A 458 16.37 13.13 -1.17
C LYS A 458 17.39 13.38 -0.06
N VAL A 459 16.94 13.48 1.19
CA VAL A 459 17.82 13.86 2.29
C VAL A 459 17.79 12.88 3.44
N ARG A 460 18.94 12.77 4.08
CA ARG A 460 19.15 11.96 5.26
C ARG A 460 18.35 12.47 6.45
N ALA A 461 17.95 11.55 7.32
CA ALA A 461 17.17 11.88 8.52
C ALA A 461 17.85 12.95 9.40
N ASP A 462 19.18 12.94 9.57
CA ASP A 462 19.91 13.93 10.37
C ASP A 462 19.75 15.37 9.86
N LYS A 463 19.71 15.56 8.54
CA LYS A 463 19.42 16.86 7.92
C LYS A 463 17.98 17.29 8.13
N VAL A 464 17.05 16.36 8.28
CA VAL A 464 15.63 16.63 8.59
C VAL A 464 15.48 17.17 10.02
N TYR A 465 16.13 16.53 11.02
CA TYR A 465 16.11 17.00 12.42
C TYR A 465 16.69 18.40 12.61
N GLY A 466 17.72 18.76 11.83
CA GLY A 466 18.37 20.06 11.88
C GLY A 466 17.76 21.12 10.97
N ASN A 467 16.69 20.80 10.23
CA ASN A 467 16.11 21.72 9.27
C ASN A 467 15.23 22.76 9.98
N ASP A 468 15.56 24.04 9.76
CA ASP A 468 14.90 25.21 10.32
C ASP A 468 13.44 25.38 9.89
N LYS A 469 13.02 24.80 8.75
CA LYS A 469 11.65 24.84 8.24
C LYS A 469 10.77 23.70 8.75
N LEU A 470 11.34 22.51 8.97
CA LEU A 470 10.60 21.34 9.49
C LEU A 470 10.55 21.31 11.02
N THR A 471 11.58 21.83 11.69
CA THR A 471 11.63 21.91 13.16
C THR A 471 10.37 22.56 13.78
N PRO A 472 9.84 23.68 13.25
CA PRO A 472 8.58 24.27 13.71
C PRO A 472 7.39 23.33 13.64
N VAL A 473 7.25 22.55 12.57
CA VAL A 473 6.14 21.59 12.40
C VAL A 473 6.24 20.49 13.45
N ILE A 474 7.43 19.92 13.64
CA ILE A 474 7.69 18.86 14.63
C ILE A 474 7.39 19.36 16.05
N GLN A 475 7.88 20.55 16.39
CA GLN A 475 7.66 21.18 17.69
C GLN A 475 6.19 21.56 17.92
N ALA A 476 5.48 22.03 16.89
CA ALA A 476 4.07 22.36 17.00
C ALA A 476 3.23 21.11 17.29
N LEU A 477 3.43 20.02 16.56
CA LEU A 477 2.64 18.79 16.72
C LEU A 477 2.94 18.06 18.04
N GLY A 478 4.20 18.11 18.50
CA GLY A 478 4.60 17.53 19.79
C GLY A 478 4.78 16.02 19.80
N THR A 479 4.53 15.35 18.67
CA THR A 479 4.62 13.88 18.52
C THR A 479 6.05 13.37 18.43
N GLY A 480 7.03 14.20 18.07
CA GLY A 480 8.33 13.73 17.61
C GLY A 480 8.26 13.20 16.16
N ILE A 481 9.36 12.61 15.67
CA ILE A 481 9.46 12.03 14.31
C ILE A 481 10.25 10.72 14.31
N ALA A 482 9.96 9.86 13.33
CA ALA A 482 10.55 8.53 13.16
C ALA A 482 10.51 7.73 14.49
N ASP A 483 11.65 7.26 14.99
CA ASP A 483 11.71 6.38 16.16
C ASP A 483 11.24 7.02 17.48
N GLU A 484 11.20 8.36 17.57
CA GLU A 484 10.66 9.07 18.73
C GLU A 484 9.17 9.42 18.58
N PHE A 485 8.55 9.05 17.47
CA PHE A 485 7.16 9.35 17.20
C PHE A 485 6.25 8.69 18.23
N ASN A 486 5.43 9.50 18.90
CA ASN A 486 4.39 9.05 19.79
C ASN A 486 3.09 9.81 19.50
N LEU A 487 2.09 9.07 18.99
CA LEU A 487 0.78 9.61 18.66
C LEU A 487 0.04 10.17 19.88
N GLU A 488 0.24 9.60 21.07
CA GLU A 488 -0.42 10.06 22.31
C GLU A 488 -0.02 11.48 22.72
N LYS A 489 1.13 11.96 22.23
CA LYS A 489 1.62 13.33 22.49
C LYS A 489 1.09 14.35 21.48
N LEU A 490 0.26 13.93 20.53
CA LEU A 490 -0.31 14.80 19.51
C LEU A 490 -1.12 15.92 20.17
N ARG A 491 -0.82 17.16 19.77
CA ARG A 491 -1.46 18.36 20.33
C ARG A 491 -2.72 18.81 19.61
N TYR A 492 -2.95 18.35 18.39
CA TYR A 492 -4.04 18.77 17.52
C TYR A 492 -4.62 17.54 16.79
N ASP A 493 -5.91 17.29 16.96
CA ASP A 493 -6.60 16.18 16.31
C ASP A 493 -6.69 16.35 14.78
N LYS A 494 -6.76 17.59 14.29
CA LYS A 494 -6.73 17.86 12.85
C LYS A 494 -5.55 18.73 12.48
N ILE A 495 -4.76 18.21 11.55
CA ILE A 495 -3.64 18.90 10.92
C ILE A 495 -4.09 19.24 9.51
N ILE A 496 -4.35 20.52 9.27
CA ILE A 496 -4.93 21.02 8.03
C ILE A 496 -3.83 21.75 7.26
N ILE A 497 -3.48 21.26 6.07
CA ILE A 497 -2.58 21.93 5.15
C ILE A 497 -3.42 22.90 4.31
N MET A 498 -3.10 24.19 4.40
CA MET A 498 -3.80 25.26 3.69
C MET A 498 -2.78 26.00 2.82
N ALA A 499 -2.73 25.61 1.55
CA ALA A 499 -1.84 26.17 0.53
C ALA A 499 -2.65 26.79 -0.60
N ASP A 500 -2.01 27.64 -1.42
CA ASP A 500 -2.68 28.33 -2.51
C ASP A 500 -3.12 27.33 -3.61
N ALA A 501 -4.18 27.68 -4.35
CA ALA A 501 -4.72 26.86 -5.44
C ALA A 501 -3.94 27.06 -6.75
N ASP A 502 -2.62 27.05 -6.66
CA ASP A 502 -1.68 27.23 -7.76
C ASP A 502 -0.61 26.11 -7.78
N VAL A 503 0.35 26.22 -8.71
CA VAL A 503 1.41 25.23 -8.89
C VAL A 503 2.39 25.17 -7.70
N ASP A 504 2.64 26.28 -7.01
CA ASP A 504 3.56 26.32 -5.87
C ASP A 504 2.87 25.74 -4.61
N GLY A 505 1.58 25.99 -4.42
CA GLY A 505 0.79 25.41 -3.34
C GLY A 505 0.65 23.89 -3.48
N ALA A 506 0.40 23.38 -4.69
CA ALA A 506 0.40 21.94 -4.98
C ALA A 506 1.76 21.30 -4.68
N HIS A 507 2.85 21.99 -4.99
CA HIS A 507 4.20 21.52 -4.68
C HIS A 507 4.48 21.48 -3.16
N ILE A 508 4.04 22.49 -2.39
CA ILE A 508 4.16 22.48 -0.93
C ILE A 508 3.35 21.37 -0.29
N GLN A 509 2.11 21.14 -0.77
CA GLN A 509 1.28 20.01 -0.33
C GLN A 509 2.03 18.69 -0.54
N THR A 510 2.60 18.48 -1.73
CA THR A 510 3.36 17.28 -2.06
C THR A 510 4.56 17.08 -1.12
N LEU A 511 5.33 18.14 -0.85
CA LEU A 511 6.48 18.09 0.08
C LEU A 511 6.06 17.75 1.52
N LEU A 512 4.98 18.34 2.01
CA LEU A 512 4.45 18.07 3.35
C LEU A 512 3.89 16.66 3.47
N LEU A 513 3.15 16.19 2.46
CA LEU A 513 2.64 14.82 2.42
C LEU A 513 3.78 13.80 2.41
N THR A 514 4.84 14.06 1.64
CA THR A 514 6.06 13.24 1.64
C THR A 514 6.69 13.20 3.04
N PHE A 515 6.77 14.35 3.72
CA PHE A 515 7.29 14.43 5.09
C PHE A 515 6.45 13.66 6.09
N PHE A 516 5.12 13.83 6.08
CA PHE A 516 4.24 13.09 6.97
C PHE A 516 4.30 11.59 6.68
N PHE A 517 4.35 11.19 5.41
CA PHE A 517 4.43 9.79 5.03
C PHE A 517 5.73 9.12 5.48
N ARG A 518 6.88 9.77 5.29
CA ARG A 518 8.20 9.19 5.64
C ARG A 518 8.53 9.26 7.13
N PHE A 519 8.11 10.30 7.84
CA PHE A 519 8.56 10.55 9.22
C PHE A 519 7.46 10.51 10.28
N MET A 520 6.19 10.57 9.89
CA MET A 520 5.04 10.58 10.79
C MET A 520 3.86 9.74 10.24
N LYS A 521 4.15 8.64 9.56
CA LYS A 521 3.16 7.77 8.91
C LYS A 521 1.91 7.47 9.76
N PRO A 522 2.03 7.19 11.08
CA PRO A 522 0.85 6.91 11.90
C PRO A 522 -0.16 8.05 11.98
N LEU A 523 0.21 9.30 11.70
CA LEU A 523 -0.76 10.42 11.61
C LEU A 523 -1.70 10.27 10.41
N ILE A 524 -1.19 9.75 9.30
CA ILE A 524 -1.99 9.50 8.09
C ILE A 524 -2.87 8.28 8.32
N GLU A 525 -2.31 7.21 8.88
CA GLU A 525 -3.06 5.98 9.19
C GLU A 525 -4.20 6.22 10.19
N ALA A 526 -3.97 7.07 11.20
CA ALA A 526 -5.01 7.49 12.15
C ALA A 526 -5.98 8.55 11.58
N GLY A 527 -5.69 9.10 10.39
CA GLY A 527 -6.57 10.03 9.69
C GLY A 527 -6.61 11.44 10.29
N HIS A 528 -5.47 11.94 10.77
CA HIS A 528 -5.35 13.29 11.34
C HIS A 528 -4.95 14.36 10.30
N ILE A 529 -4.54 13.96 9.08
CA ILE A 529 -4.08 14.87 8.02
C ILE A 529 -5.22 15.25 7.06
N TYR A 530 -5.38 16.54 6.81
CA TYR A 530 -6.40 17.10 5.93
C TYR A 530 -5.79 18.16 4.99
N LEU A 531 -6.35 18.30 3.80
CA LEU A 531 -6.08 19.40 2.88
C LEU A 531 -7.30 20.33 2.86
N ALA A 532 -7.08 21.63 3.06
CA ALA A 532 -8.13 22.63 2.88
C ALA A 532 -8.39 22.87 1.38
N LYS A 533 -9.66 22.94 0.99
CA LYS A 533 -10.05 23.29 -0.39
C LYS A 533 -10.59 24.73 -0.42
N PRO A 534 -9.77 25.74 -0.72
CA PRO A 534 -10.26 27.11 -0.85
C PRO A 534 -11.10 27.30 -2.13
N PRO A 535 -11.97 28.32 -2.18
CA PRO A 535 -12.74 28.65 -3.37
C PRO A 535 -11.85 29.18 -4.49
N LEU A 536 -12.20 28.85 -5.74
CA LEU A 536 -11.49 29.29 -6.94
C LEU A 536 -12.01 30.63 -7.47
N TYR A 537 -13.32 30.86 -7.34
CA TYR A 537 -13.99 32.03 -7.92
C TYR A 537 -14.84 32.75 -6.88
N LYS A 538 -14.91 34.08 -7.01
CA LYS A 538 -15.90 34.94 -6.38
C LYS A 538 -16.80 35.53 -7.47
N LEU A 539 -18.10 35.39 -7.30
CA LEU A 539 -19.13 35.89 -8.20
C LEU A 539 -19.94 36.96 -7.47
N SER A 540 -20.01 38.16 -8.05
CA SER A 540 -20.76 39.27 -7.50
C SER A 540 -21.75 39.86 -8.50
N ARG A 541 -22.98 40.11 -8.04
CA ARG A 541 -24.01 40.87 -8.77
C ARG A 541 -24.70 41.82 -7.80
N GLY A 542 -24.42 43.12 -7.93
CA GLY A 542 -24.98 44.15 -7.05
C GLY A 542 -24.52 43.97 -5.60
N LYS A 543 -25.45 43.57 -4.70
CA LYS A 543 -25.16 43.28 -3.27
C LYS A 543 -25.02 41.79 -2.95
N LYS A 544 -25.23 40.90 -3.92
CA LYS A 544 -25.12 39.45 -3.73
C LYS A 544 -23.72 39.01 -4.11
N GLU A 545 -23.04 38.35 -3.18
CA GLU A 545 -21.73 37.72 -3.40
C GLU A 545 -21.85 36.22 -3.10
N LYS A 546 -21.28 35.39 -3.96
CA LYS A 546 -21.17 33.94 -3.80
C LYS A 546 -19.78 33.47 -4.22
N VAL A 547 -19.32 32.34 -3.71
CA VAL A 547 -18.05 31.72 -4.10
C VAL A 547 -18.30 30.38 -4.78
N ALA A 548 -17.36 29.95 -5.64
CA ALA A 548 -17.40 28.67 -6.31
C ALA A 548 -16.06 27.92 -6.20
N PHE A 549 -16.11 26.61 -6.07
CA PHE A 549 -14.96 25.71 -5.90
C PHE A 549 -14.61 24.93 -7.18
N SER A 550 -15.39 25.09 -8.25
CA SER A 550 -15.16 24.47 -9.56
C SER A 550 -15.71 25.35 -10.69
N ASP A 551 -15.28 25.07 -11.93
CA ASP A 551 -15.82 25.74 -13.13
C ASP A 551 -17.31 25.46 -13.32
N GLU A 552 -17.75 24.22 -13.10
CA GLU A 552 -19.18 23.84 -13.19
C GLU A 552 -20.04 24.60 -12.18
N GLU A 553 -19.53 24.74 -10.95
CA GLU A 553 -20.21 25.48 -9.88
C GLU A 553 -20.23 26.98 -10.17
N ARG A 554 -19.15 27.53 -10.74
CA ARG A 554 -19.11 28.93 -11.21
C ARG A 554 -20.21 29.17 -12.25
N ASP A 555 -20.37 28.27 -13.21
CA ASP A 555 -21.36 28.44 -14.28
C ASP A 555 -22.79 28.35 -13.75
N LYS A 556 -23.07 27.37 -12.87
CA LYS A 556 -24.37 27.27 -12.16
C LYS A 556 -24.68 28.50 -11.33
N ILE A 557 -23.73 28.96 -10.51
CA ILE A 557 -23.90 30.15 -9.68
C ILE A 557 -24.06 31.41 -10.54
N SER A 558 -23.37 31.49 -11.68
CA SER A 558 -23.54 32.59 -12.63
C SER A 558 -24.96 32.62 -13.21
N GLU A 559 -25.51 31.47 -13.60
CA GLU A 559 -26.89 31.36 -14.08
C GLU A 559 -27.91 31.70 -12.98
N GLU A 560 -27.72 31.20 -11.76
CA GLU A 560 -28.56 31.56 -10.60
C GLU A 560 -28.51 33.07 -10.32
N LEU A 561 -27.32 33.67 -10.39
CA LEU A 561 -27.17 35.09 -10.16
C LEU A 561 -27.76 35.91 -11.30
N LYS A 562 -27.90 35.37 -12.53
CA LYS A 562 -28.57 36.03 -13.66
C LYS A 562 -30.09 36.04 -13.54
N ASP A 563 -30.69 35.09 -12.82
CA ASP A 563 -32.13 35.07 -12.48
C ASP A 563 -33.06 35.26 -13.71
N GLY A 564 -32.74 34.57 -14.82
CA GLY A 564 -33.50 34.63 -16.07
C GLY A 564 -33.28 35.87 -16.95
N ASP A 565 -32.39 36.79 -16.57
CA ASP A 565 -31.98 37.94 -17.38
C ASP A 565 -30.70 37.66 -18.16
N GLU A 566 -30.83 37.35 -19.46
CA GLU A 566 -29.72 37.03 -20.36
C GLU A 566 -28.70 38.19 -20.51
N ASN A 567 -29.10 39.43 -20.25
CA ASN A 567 -28.23 40.61 -20.35
C ASN A 567 -27.58 41.02 -19.02
N ALA A 568 -27.82 40.27 -17.94
CA ALA A 568 -27.25 40.55 -16.64
C ALA A 568 -25.74 40.27 -16.60
N LYS A 569 -24.95 41.31 -16.29
CA LYS A 569 -23.52 41.17 -16.04
C LYS A 569 -23.27 40.67 -14.62
N VAL A 570 -22.61 39.52 -14.49
CA VAL A 570 -22.07 38.98 -13.24
C VAL A 570 -20.56 39.21 -13.27
N ASP A 571 -20.03 39.91 -12.27
CA ASP A 571 -18.58 40.10 -12.16
C ASP A 571 -17.98 38.85 -11.50
N ILE A 572 -17.09 38.18 -12.22
CA ILE A 572 -16.41 36.96 -11.78
C ILE A 572 -14.94 37.30 -11.59
N SER A 573 -14.44 37.16 -10.37
CA SER A 573 -13.02 37.24 -10.04
C SER A 573 -12.49 35.88 -9.64
N ARG A 574 -11.27 35.55 -10.10
CA ARG A 574 -10.56 34.33 -9.68
C ARG A 574 -9.62 34.69 -8.54
N TYR A 575 -9.65 33.90 -7.47
CA TYR A 575 -8.66 34.03 -6.39
C TYR A 575 -7.32 33.48 -6.88
N LYS A 576 -6.25 34.26 -6.74
CA LYS A 576 -4.90 33.80 -7.12
C LYS A 576 -4.11 33.25 -5.94
N GLY A 577 -4.42 33.70 -4.72
CA GLY A 577 -3.82 33.19 -3.50
C GLY A 577 -4.68 33.49 -2.29
N LEU A 578 -4.47 32.74 -1.21
CA LEU A 578 -5.19 32.86 0.06
C LEU A 578 -4.97 34.24 0.72
N GLY A 579 -3.85 34.90 0.43
CA GLY A 579 -3.54 36.25 0.90
C GLY A 579 -4.41 37.36 0.31
N GLU A 580 -5.14 37.09 -0.78
CA GLU A 580 -6.07 38.05 -1.39
C GLU A 580 -7.45 38.06 -0.70
N MET A 581 -7.74 37.04 0.11
CA MET A 581 -8.98 36.94 0.88
C MET A 581 -8.87 37.76 2.16
N ASN A 582 -9.93 38.51 2.46
CA ASN A 582 -10.04 39.14 3.76
C ASN A 582 -10.28 38.07 4.86
N PRO A 583 -9.92 38.34 6.12
CA PRO A 583 -10.04 37.36 7.21
C PRO A 583 -11.45 36.77 7.37
N GLU A 584 -12.50 37.57 7.15
CA GLU A 584 -13.90 37.16 7.21
C GLU A 584 -14.25 36.18 6.06
N GLU A 585 -13.80 36.49 4.84
CA GLU A 585 -14.01 35.63 3.67
C GLU A 585 -13.28 34.29 3.83
N LEU A 586 -12.04 34.31 4.33
CA LEU A 586 -11.26 33.11 4.58
C LEU A 586 -11.92 32.23 5.65
N TRP A 587 -12.47 32.85 6.69
CA TRP A 587 -13.24 32.15 7.71
C TRP A 587 -14.47 31.45 7.11
N GLU A 588 -15.35 32.21 6.46
CA GLU A 588 -16.65 31.70 5.98
C GLU A 588 -16.52 30.59 4.95
N THR A 589 -15.44 30.62 4.15
CA THR A 589 -15.26 29.71 3.02
C THR A 589 -14.39 28.50 3.35
N THR A 590 -13.31 28.68 4.11
CA THR A 590 -12.23 27.69 4.20
C THR A 590 -11.94 27.24 5.63
N MET A 591 -12.28 28.04 6.66
CA MET A 591 -11.93 27.71 8.06
C MET A 591 -13.12 27.37 8.97
N ASP A 592 -14.34 27.84 8.66
CA ASP A 592 -15.54 27.58 9.46
C ASP A 592 -15.94 26.10 9.34
N PRO A 593 -15.97 25.32 10.43
CA PRO A 593 -16.39 23.93 10.41
C PRO A 593 -17.78 23.65 9.81
N LYS A 594 -18.66 24.66 9.72
CA LYS A 594 -20.00 24.51 9.14
C LYS A 594 -20.00 24.51 7.61
N ASN A 595 -19.10 25.28 7.00
CA ASN A 595 -19.13 25.57 5.56
C ASN A 595 -17.91 25.05 4.81
N ARG A 596 -16.79 24.82 5.51
CA ARG A 596 -15.54 24.41 4.87
C ARG A 596 -15.62 23.00 4.27
N ILE A 597 -14.79 22.80 3.26
CA ILE A 597 -14.55 21.48 2.65
C ILE A 597 -13.11 21.08 2.95
N LEU A 598 -12.94 19.96 3.64
CA LEU A 598 -11.64 19.36 3.92
C LEU A 598 -11.52 18.01 3.20
N LEU A 599 -10.42 17.81 2.49
CA LEU A 599 -10.07 16.52 1.91
C LEU A 599 -9.26 15.74 2.95
N LYS A 600 -9.79 14.62 3.42
CA LYS A 600 -9.09 13.75 4.37
C LYS A 600 -8.07 12.89 3.61
N VAL A 601 -6.82 12.91 4.05
CA VAL A 601 -5.77 12.07 3.47
C VAL A 601 -5.87 10.67 4.09
N THR A 602 -5.98 9.65 3.25
CA THR A 602 -6.03 8.23 3.65
C THR A 602 -4.85 7.49 3.05
N LEU A 603 -4.41 6.42 3.72
CA LEU A 603 -3.38 5.52 3.21
C LEU A 603 -4.03 4.16 2.92
N GLU A 604 -4.31 3.91 1.64
CA GLU A 604 -4.91 2.64 1.20
C GLU A 604 -3.85 1.55 1.03
N ASP A 605 -2.76 1.89 0.34
CA ASP A 605 -1.62 1.02 0.08
C ASP A 605 -0.32 1.80 0.38
N ALA A 606 0.37 1.37 1.44
CA ALA A 606 1.62 2.00 1.86
C ALA A 606 2.77 1.79 0.88
N GLU A 607 2.76 0.68 0.14
CA GLU A 607 3.85 0.33 -0.77
C GLU A 607 3.68 1.07 -2.08
N LYS A 608 2.46 1.07 -2.66
CA LYS A 608 2.14 1.88 -3.84
C LYS A 608 2.38 3.36 -3.57
N ALA A 609 1.96 3.86 -2.39
CA ALA A 609 2.26 5.24 -2.00
C ALA A 609 3.77 5.49 -1.88
N SER A 610 4.52 4.54 -1.30
CA SER A 610 5.98 4.64 -1.18
C SER A 610 6.66 4.69 -2.54
N GLU A 611 6.26 3.85 -3.48
CA GLU A 611 6.76 3.83 -4.86
C GLU A 611 6.47 5.15 -5.57
N ILE A 612 5.24 5.65 -5.50
CA ILE A 612 4.86 6.94 -6.08
C ILE A 612 5.70 8.08 -5.48
N PHE A 613 5.89 8.12 -4.17
CA PHE A 613 6.76 9.12 -3.54
C PHE A 613 8.21 8.99 -4.00
N SER A 614 8.74 7.78 -4.17
CA SER A 614 10.09 7.56 -4.66
C SER A 614 10.24 7.99 -6.13
N ILE A 615 9.28 7.70 -7.00
CA ILE A 615 9.28 8.16 -8.41
C ILE A 615 9.19 9.69 -8.48
N LEU A 616 8.21 10.30 -7.80
CA LEU A 616 7.94 11.73 -7.90
C LEU A 616 8.98 12.58 -7.16
N MET A 617 9.40 12.15 -5.97
CA MET A 617 10.23 12.94 -5.07
C MET A 617 11.68 12.45 -4.98
N GLY A 618 12.03 11.29 -5.54
CA GLY A 618 13.37 10.70 -5.52
C GLY A 618 14.38 11.34 -6.49
N ASP A 619 15.58 10.77 -6.54
CA ASP A 619 16.71 11.35 -7.26
C ASP A 619 16.74 11.12 -8.77
N GLU A 620 16.11 10.04 -9.24
CA GLU A 620 16.11 9.68 -10.65
C GLU A 620 15.13 10.53 -11.47
N VAL A 621 15.59 11.00 -12.63
CA VAL A 621 14.83 11.89 -13.51
C VAL A 621 13.98 11.11 -14.51
N GLU A 622 14.48 9.98 -15.00
CA GLU A 622 13.82 9.23 -16.08
C GLU A 622 12.48 8.60 -15.66
N PRO A 623 12.37 7.89 -14.51
CA PRO A 623 11.09 7.33 -14.08
C PRO A 623 10.04 8.41 -13.85
N ARG A 624 10.47 9.56 -13.32
CA ARG A 624 9.60 10.72 -13.14
C ARG A 624 9.12 11.28 -14.47
N ARG A 625 9.99 11.35 -15.48
CA ARG A 625 9.61 11.83 -16.82
C ARG A 625 8.57 10.89 -17.45
N GLN A 626 8.80 9.59 -17.42
CA GLN A 626 7.86 8.60 -17.92
C GLN A 626 6.50 8.72 -17.23
N PHE A 627 6.50 8.81 -15.89
CA PHE A 627 5.27 9.04 -15.14
C PHE A 627 4.52 10.29 -15.60
N ILE A 628 5.23 11.42 -15.82
CA ILE A 628 4.62 12.66 -16.31
C ILE A 628 4.06 12.48 -17.73
N GLU A 629 4.78 11.78 -18.62
CA GLU A 629 4.35 11.54 -20.00
C GLU A 629 3.09 10.65 -20.07
N GLU A 630 3.06 9.57 -19.31
CA GLU A 630 1.91 8.65 -19.21
C GLU A 630 0.67 9.34 -18.61
N ASN A 631 0.89 10.26 -17.66
CA ASN A 631 -0.19 10.96 -16.95
C ASN A 631 -0.48 12.37 -17.50
N ALA A 632 0.14 12.76 -18.62
CA ALA A 632 0.04 14.11 -19.18
C ALA A 632 -1.40 14.52 -19.52
N GLN A 633 -2.26 13.55 -19.86
CA GLN A 633 -3.67 13.77 -20.16
C GLN A 633 -4.50 14.30 -18.99
N TYR A 634 -4.03 14.13 -17.74
CA TYR A 634 -4.72 14.60 -16.54
C TYR A 634 -4.39 16.07 -16.19
N VAL A 635 -3.44 16.70 -16.90
CA VAL A 635 -3.01 18.07 -16.63
C VAL A 635 -4.04 19.05 -17.18
N THR A 636 -4.83 19.66 -16.28
CA THR A 636 -5.84 20.68 -16.61
C THR A 636 -5.32 22.11 -16.51
N ASN A 637 -4.24 22.36 -15.75
CA ASN A 637 -3.62 23.66 -15.58
C ASN A 637 -2.11 23.57 -15.85
N LEU A 638 -1.69 24.08 -17.01
CA LEU A 638 -0.30 24.29 -17.37
C LEU A 638 -0.05 25.80 -17.38
N ASP A 639 0.78 26.30 -16.46
CA ASP A 639 1.40 27.61 -16.62
C ASP A 639 2.49 27.45 -17.70
N VAL A 640 2.19 27.92 -18.92
CA VAL A 640 3.13 27.97 -20.05
C VAL A 640 3.84 29.32 -20.08
#